data_AF-A0A540NID4-F1
#
_entry.id   AF-A0A540NID4-F1
#
_cell.length_a   1.000
_cell.length_b   1.000
_cell.length_c   1.000
_cell.angle_alpha   90.00
_cell.angle_beta   90.00
_cell.angle_gamma   90.00
#
_symmetry.space_group_name_H-M   'P 1'
#
loop_
_entity.id
_entity.type
_entity.pdbx_description
1 polymer ?
#
loop_
_entity_poly.entity_id
_entity_poly.type
_entity_poly.pdbx_seq_one_letter_code
_entity_poly.pdbx_strand_id
1 'polypeptide(L)'
;MEVEKGTNLSDIENDLDEEPGEVIESAPPLEIGEERELGSSGIKKKLLKRGHGYEAPEFGDEATVHYVGTLLDGTKIESTRDGDDPLTIKLGEGRVVKGLDYAVVTMKKGEIALFTLPAELGYDNAAVRFEVELVSWIRVVDLSRDGGIVKKIVEKGERNELPGDLDEVLVKYRAALADGTVVAETPEEGIEFYVKDGHFCPALPKAIKTMKRGEKAKLIVQPRYAFGEEGRDANEGFNSIPPSSVLNIDTELVSFKPVIDVTGDAKVLKKILKEGEGAWTANEGASVTVSYIARLEDGTVFDKKGVDGEQPLEFIIDEEQVIAGLDRAVATMKRGELALLTIHPDFGFGSVEVRRNLAVVPPCSNVFFEVEMLDFIREKAPWEMSNQERLEAAGKKKEEGNLLFKKGKLQQAGKKYDKAADYVSEDGNFGDDESKLARTLRMLCWLNGAACSLKLNDFQEAIKLCSKVLDIEFHNVKALYRRAQAYMEIEDLVLAELDIKKALEVDPHNREVKLIEKNLKRLRVESNKRDAKLYTNIFGRATKMLPVSNSQLVKFLPGFQGPLPFELETGYVGVGEEEEVQLFYYFVKTERKPEEAPLMLWLTGGPGCSSLTALLYEIGPLNFNIEQYNGSLPTLTLNPYAWTKVSSIIFVDSPVGTGFSYARSSFASPPSDSEQVGHALQFLRKGYILGNPVTVPQDEGNSRITFAHGMGLIPDDLFESLERSCGGEYQTIDPRNAECLKHKQAYHTCISQINLAHILEWNCELVSPKPPLHMLEKRRYLSNKDYNVFSESTPPPTLDCRSYGYLLSEYWTNDQYVREALHIRKGSIGRWKRCSYDTPYEYDIHTSIQFHAKFSARGCYRSLIYSGDHDMIVPFMATQAWIRSLNYSIVNDWRPWFVKGQVAGYTRTYSNRMTYATGAGHTAPEYKPEECSTMYTKWLYEEPL
;
A
#
# COMPACT_ATOMS: atom_id res chain seq x y z
N MET A 1 14.88 -59.73 -24.21
CA MET A 1 15.26 -58.38 -24.67
C MET A 1 14.09 -57.47 -24.34
N GLU A 2 14.13 -56.79 -23.21
CA GLU A 2 13.45 -55.50 -23.02
C GLU A 2 14.35 -54.66 -22.13
N VAL A 3 14.67 -53.46 -22.61
CA VAL A 3 15.64 -52.50 -22.07
C VAL A 3 14.93 -51.14 -22.02
N GLU A 4 15.08 -50.51 -20.85
CA GLU A 4 15.09 -49.09 -20.50
C GLU A 4 13.90 -48.15 -20.77
N LYS A 5 13.51 -47.48 -19.68
CA LYS A 5 13.67 -46.03 -19.39
C LYS A 5 13.54 -45.90 -17.85
N GLY A 6 14.44 -45.32 -17.06
CA GLY A 6 15.16 -44.06 -17.22
C GLY A 6 14.42 -42.97 -16.44
N THR A 7 14.46 -43.01 -15.10
CA THR A 7 13.83 -42.03 -14.20
C THR A 7 14.75 -40.81 -14.00
N ASN A 8 14.13 -39.63 -14.12
CA ASN A 8 14.75 -38.31 -14.05
C ASN A 8 15.10 -37.91 -12.60
N LEU A 9 16.18 -37.13 -12.49
CA LEU A 9 16.69 -36.47 -11.28
C LEU A 9 15.89 -35.19 -10.94
N SER A 10 14.75 -35.31 -10.26
CA SER A 10 14.07 -34.12 -9.69
C SER A 10 13.42 -34.33 -8.32
N ASP A 11 13.56 -35.51 -7.70
CA ASP A 11 12.80 -35.85 -6.48
C ASP A 11 13.70 -35.97 -5.22
N ILE A 12 14.88 -35.33 -5.19
CA ILE A 12 15.82 -35.37 -4.04
C ILE A 12 16.23 -33.96 -3.54
N GLU A 13 15.62 -32.89 -4.02
CA GLU A 13 15.84 -31.54 -3.46
C GLU A 13 14.52 -30.96 -2.99
N ASN A 14 14.10 -31.29 -1.75
CA ASN A 14 13.11 -30.53 -0.98
C ASN A 14 13.06 -30.86 0.53
N ASP A 15 14.09 -31.49 1.12
CA ASP A 15 14.16 -31.77 2.57
C ASP A 15 15.31 -31.01 3.28
N LEU A 16 15.69 -29.83 2.79
CA LEU A 16 16.71 -28.99 3.44
C LEU A 16 16.27 -27.52 3.51
N ASP A 17 15.14 -27.29 4.18
CA ASP A 17 14.83 -26.01 4.82
C ASP A 17 14.41 -26.30 6.27
N GLU A 18 15.37 -26.73 7.11
CA GLU A 18 15.19 -26.62 8.55
C GLU A 18 15.44 -25.18 8.97
N GLU A 19 14.38 -24.51 9.40
CA GLU A 19 14.42 -23.23 10.09
C GLU A 19 15.39 -23.29 11.30
N PRO A 20 16.02 -22.17 11.68
CA PRO A 20 16.90 -22.12 12.84
C PRO A 20 16.15 -22.48 14.13
N GLY A 21 16.34 -23.73 14.57
CA GLY A 21 16.24 -24.21 15.94
C GLY A 21 14.99 -23.78 16.71
N GLU A 22 13.87 -24.46 16.46
CA GLU A 22 12.85 -24.59 17.50
C GLU A 22 13.51 -25.12 18.78
N VAL A 23 13.43 -24.32 19.84
CA VAL A 23 13.79 -24.74 21.19
C VAL A 23 12.87 -25.91 21.54
N ILE A 24 13.42 -27.13 21.60
CA ILE A 24 12.71 -28.30 22.13
C ILE A 24 12.51 -28.12 23.64
N GLU A 25 11.51 -27.34 24.04
CA GLU A 25 10.94 -27.41 25.38
C GLU A 25 9.97 -28.59 25.43
N SER A 26 10.41 -29.76 25.92
CA SER A 26 9.50 -30.72 26.57
C SER A 26 10.16 -31.93 27.27
N ALA A 27 11.48 -32.11 27.24
CA ALA A 27 12.11 -33.22 27.96
C ALA A 27 12.96 -32.69 29.15
N PRO A 28 12.79 -33.20 30.38
CA PRO A 28 13.60 -32.77 31.53
C PRO A 28 15.09 -33.10 31.31
N PRO A 29 16.03 -32.29 31.84
CA PRO A 29 17.47 -32.54 31.71
C PRO A 29 17.85 -33.94 32.22
N LEU A 30 18.70 -34.68 31.50
CA LEU A 30 19.14 -36.01 31.94
C LEU A 30 19.80 -35.97 33.33
N GLU A 31 19.45 -36.92 34.18
CA GLU A 31 20.13 -37.16 35.44
C GLU A 31 21.36 -38.07 35.26
N ILE A 32 22.32 -37.98 36.18
CA ILE A 32 23.53 -38.81 36.13
C ILE A 32 23.11 -40.28 36.28
N GLY A 33 23.50 -41.12 35.33
CA GLY A 33 23.15 -42.53 35.25
C GLY A 33 21.88 -42.83 34.45
N GLU A 34 21.07 -41.81 34.11
CA GLU A 34 19.90 -41.94 33.24
C GLU A 34 20.36 -42.16 31.79
N GLU A 35 19.65 -43.04 31.06
CA GLU A 35 19.85 -43.29 29.63
C GLU A 35 18.59 -42.90 28.86
N ARG A 36 18.75 -42.15 27.77
CA ARG A 36 17.64 -41.71 26.90
C ARG A 36 18.04 -41.79 25.44
N GLU A 37 17.07 -42.12 24.59
CA GLU A 37 17.23 -42.05 23.15
C GLU A 37 17.12 -40.61 22.65
N LEU A 38 18.01 -40.22 21.73
CA LEU A 38 18.11 -38.88 21.17
C LEU A 38 17.31 -38.80 19.85
N GLY A 39 16.14 -38.18 19.89
CA GLY A 39 15.27 -38.00 18.73
C GLY A 39 14.88 -39.32 18.07
N SER A 40 14.75 -39.32 16.73
CA SER A 40 14.47 -40.50 15.89
C SER A 40 15.73 -41.21 15.39
N SER A 41 16.93 -40.75 15.80
CA SER A 41 18.22 -41.21 15.28
C SER A 41 18.66 -42.60 15.76
N GLY A 42 17.98 -43.17 16.76
CA GLY A 42 18.37 -44.43 17.40
C GLY A 42 19.60 -44.33 18.32
N ILE A 43 20.20 -43.15 18.48
CA ILE A 43 21.34 -42.92 19.37
C ILE A 43 20.85 -42.88 20.82
N LYS A 44 21.44 -43.69 21.70
CA LYS A 44 21.16 -43.65 23.15
C LYS A 44 22.27 -42.94 23.90
N LYS A 45 21.91 -41.95 24.71
CA LYS A 45 22.82 -41.18 25.56
C LYS A 45 22.60 -41.55 27.01
N LYS A 46 23.65 -41.99 27.69
CA LYS A 46 23.69 -42.16 29.14
C LYS A 46 24.64 -41.15 29.76
N LEU A 47 24.13 -40.29 30.63
CA LEU A 47 24.94 -39.23 31.24
C LEU A 47 25.82 -39.81 32.37
N LEU A 48 27.14 -39.63 32.29
CA LEU A 48 28.09 -40.09 33.31
C LEU A 48 28.56 -38.96 34.23
N LYS A 49 28.75 -37.75 33.68
CA LYS A 49 29.13 -36.53 34.41
C LYS A 49 28.47 -35.32 33.76
N ARG A 50 27.86 -34.45 34.57
CA ARG A 50 27.29 -33.19 34.08
C ARG A 50 28.37 -32.23 33.61
N GLY A 51 28.15 -31.63 32.44
CA GLY A 51 28.91 -30.45 31.99
C GLY A 51 28.43 -29.16 32.65
N HIS A 52 29.14 -28.07 32.35
CA HIS A 52 28.88 -26.72 32.82
C HIS A 52 28.25 -25.87 31.71
N GLY A 53 27.36 -24.94 32.10
CA GLY A 53 26.69 -24.03 31.17
C GLY A 53 25.43 -24.60 30.52
N TYR A 54 24.86 -23.80 29.62
CA TYR A 54 23.64 -24.15 28.87
C TYR A 54 23.88 -24.31 27.37
N GLU A 55 25.05 -23.88 26.88
CA GLU A 55 25.43 -23.97 25.47
C GLU A 55 26.02 -25.35 25.13
N ALA A 56 25.86 -25.73 23.86
CA ALA A 56 26.44 -26.92 23.24
C ALA A 56 27.05 -26.53 21.88
N PRO A 57 28.00 -27.30 21.33
CA PRO A 57 28.55 -27.05 20.01
C PRO A 57 27.51 -27.33 18.91
N GLU A 58 27.64 -26.65 17.77
CA GLU A 58 26.81 -26.87 16.58
C GLU A 58 27.60 -27.56 15.48
N PHE A 59 26.90 -28.08 14.46
CA PHE A 59 27.57 -28.57 13.25
C PHE A 59 28.40 -27.46 12.61
N GLY A 60 29.64 -27.76 12.25
CA GLY A 60 30.64 -26.81 11.78
C GLY A 60 31.60 -26.31 12.85
N ASP A 61 31.26 -26.41 14.15
CA ASP A 61 32.16 -26.04 15.25
C ASP A 61 33.37 -26.98 15.35
N GLU A 62 34.47 -26.46 15.88
CA GLU A 62 35.66 -27.25 16.20
C GLU A 62 35.60 -27.69 17.66
N ALA A 63 35.19 -28.94 17.91
CA ALA A 63 35.07 -29.53 19.23
C ALA A 63 36.30 -30.37 19.58
N THR A 64 36.84 -30.15 20.78
CA THR A 64 37.92 -30.93 21.38
C THR A 64 37.32 -31.96 22.34
N VAL A 65 37.51 -33.24 22.03
CA VAL A 65 36.91 -34.36 22.76
C VAL A 65 37.96 -35.42 23.15
N HIS A 66 37.74 -36.06 24.29
CA HIS A 66 38.28 -37.39 24.54
C HIS A 66 37.18 -38.42 24.31
N TYR A 67 37.49 -39.52 23.65
CA TYR A 67 36.59 -40.65 23.55
C TYR A 67 37.29 -42.00 23.65
N VAL A 68 36.50 -43.01 24.03
CA VAL A 68 36.84 -44.45 24.04
C VAL A 68 35.71 -45.22 23.36
N GLY A 69 35.99 -45.78 22.19
CA GLY A 69 35.07 -46.60 21.39
C GLY A 69 35.23 -48.09 21.69
N THR A 70 34.12 -48.78 21.94
CA THR A 70 34.05 -50.22 22.28
C THR A 70 32.88 -50.90 21.56
N LEU A 71 33.01 -52.19 21.26
CA LEU A 71 31.88 -53.06 20.89
C LEU A 71 31.00 -53.34 22.12
N LEU A 72 29.77 -53.81 21.90
CA LEU A 72 28.84 -54.13 22.99
C LEU A 72 29.35 -55.23 23.95
N ASP A 73 30.26 -56.09 23.50
CA ASP A 73 30.93 -57.12 24.31
C ASP A 73 32.09 -56.58 25.15
N GLY A 74 32.41 -55.28 25.04
CA GLY A 74 33.49 -54.61 25.76
C GLY A 74 34.82 -54.59 25.02
N THR A 75 34.91 -55.18 23.82
CA THR A 75 36.12 -55.12 23.00
C THR A 75 36.41 -53.69 22.56
N LYS A 76 37.58 -53.18 22.86
CA LYS A 76 38.00 -51.81 22.52
C LYS A 76 38.38 -51.69 21.05
N ILE A 77 37.85 -50.67 20.39
CA ILE A 77 38.06 -50.40 18.95
C ILE A 77 39.08 -49.27 18.80
N GLU A 78 38.84 -48.14 19.46
CA GLU A 78 39.65 -46.93 19.36
C GLU A 78 39.57 -46.11 20.65
N SER A 79 40.61 -45.33 20.95
CA SER A 79 40.67 -44.49 22.15
C SER A 79 41.69 -43.38 22.02
N THR A 80 41.22 -42.15 22.20
CA THR A 80 42.10 -40.98 22.35
C THR A 80 42.81 -40.95 23.70
N ARG A 81 42.26 -41.64 24.72
CA ARG A 81 42.87 -41.72 26.05
C ARG A 81 44.14 -42.57 26.08
N ASP A 82 44.42 -43.34 25.03
CA ASP A 82 45.60 -44.23 24.98
C ASP A 82 46.87 -43.46 24.62
N GLY A 83 46.73 -42.32 23.95
CA GLY A 83 47.80 -41.37 23.67
C GLY A 83 47.84 -40.17 24.63
N ASP A 84 46.88 -40.07 25.56
CA ASP A 84 46.67 -38.94 26.49
C ASP A 84 46.44 -37.55 25.82
N ASP A 85 46.20 -37.53 24.50
CA ASP A 85 45.96 -36.31 23.71
C ASP A 85 44.50 -36.24 23.24
N PRO A 86 43.74 -35.17 23.57
CA PRO A 86 42.37 -35.00 23.09
C PRO A 86 42.34 -34.69 21.59
N LEU A 87 41.32 -35.17 20.89
CA LEU A 87 41.15 -34.96 19.46
C LEU A 87 40.28 -33.72 19.21
N THR A 88 40.73 -32.81 18.35
CA THR A 88 39.90 -31.70 17.85
C THR A 88 39.31 -32.08 16.50
N ILE A 89 37.98 -32.09 16.42
CA ILE A 89 37.20 -32.44 15.23
C ILE A 89 36.30 -31.27 14.83
N LYS A 90 36.14 -31.09 13.52
CA LYS A 90 35.13 -30.18 12.98
C LYS A 90 33.85 -30.98 12.76
N LEU A 91 32.81 -30.65 13.51
CA LEU A 91 31.58 -31.45 13.58
C LEU A 91 30.86 -31.45 12.24
N GLY A 92 30.53 -32.63 11.71
CA GLY A 92 29.81 -32.81 10.45
C GLY A 92 30.70 -33.00 9.20
N GLU A 93 32.03 -32.92 9.32
CA GLU A 93 32.96 -33.20 8.20
C GLU A 93 33.31 -34.70 8.06
N GLY A 94 32.80 -35.58 8.93
CA GLY A 94 32.98 -37.04 8.80
C GLY A 94 34.39 -37.54 9.14
N ARG A 95 35.13 -36.83 9.99
CA ARG A 95 36.44 -37.28 10.52
C ARG A 95 36.33 -38.37 11.58
N VAL A 96 35.14 -38.50 12.19
CA VAL A 96 34.75 -39.58 13.10
C VAL A 96 33.50 -40.26 12.53
N VAL A 97 33.08 -41.38 13.14
CA VAL A 97 31.81 -42.02 12.78
C VAL A 97 30.66 -41.03 12.90
N LYS A 98 29.72 -41.05 11.94
CA LYS A 98 28.65 -40.04 11.81
C LYS A 98 27.87 -39.85 13.12
N GLY A 99 27.56 -40.94 13.81
CA GLY A 99 26.84 -40.91 15.08
C GLY A 99 27.59 -40.19 16.21
N LEU A 100 28.92 -40.08 16.14
CA LEU A 100 29.71 -39.34 17.12
C LEU A 100 29.60 -37.82 16.92
N ASP A 101 29.49 -37.34 15.68
CA ASP A 101 29.22 -35.92 15.41
C ASP A 101 27.86 -35.51 15.99
N TYR A 102 26.80 -36.31 15.73
CA TYR A 102 25.47 -36.12 16.32
C TYR A 102 25.46 -36.23 17.85
N ALA A 103 26.33 -37.06 18.43
CA ALA A 103 26.43 -37.20 19.88
C ALA A 103 27.03 -35.94 20.52
N VAL A 104 28.13 -35.42 19.98
CA VAL A 104 28.89 -34.29 20.55
C VAL A 104 28.08 -32.98 20.56
N VAL A 105 27.25 -32.72 19.54
CA VAL A 105 26.36 -31.53 19.51
C VAL A 105 25.32 -31.51 20.64
N THR A 106 25.08 -32.64 21.32
CA THR A 106 24.18 -32.71 22.48
C THR A 106 24.88 -32.50 23.82
N MET A 107 26.20 -32.35 23.84
CA MET A 107 27.01 -32.31 25.05
C MET A 107 27.29 -30.88 25.51
N LYS A 108 27.39 -30.70 26.83
CA LYS A 108 27.85 -29.46 27.46
C LYS A 108 29.35 -29.50 27.75
N LYS A 109 29.98 -28.35 27.96
CA LYS A 109 31.41 -28.26 28.29
C LYS A 109 31.74 -29.07 29.55
N GLY A 110 32.70 -29.98 29.47
CA GLY A 110 33.13 -30.86 30.57
C GLY A 110 32.17 -32.03 30.87
N GLU A 111 31.13 -32.22 30.05
CA GLU A 111 30.22 -33.35 30.14
C GLU A 111 30.92 -34.64 29.75
N ILE A 112 30.63 -35.73 30.48
CA ILE A 112 31.03 -37.09 30.10
C ILE A 112 29.75 -37.90 29.91
N ALA A 113 29.60 -38.52 28.75
CA ALA A 113 28.44 -39.33 28.41
C ALA A 113 28.84 -40.58 27.64
N LEU A 114 28.11 -41.66 27.88
CA LEU A 114 28.22 -42.91 27.13
C LEU A 114 27.13 -42.94 26.06
N PHE A 115 27.54 -42.99 24.79
CA PHE A 115 26.66 -43.08 23.64
C PHE A 115 26.65 -44.49 23.09
N THR A 116 25.47 -45.06 22.86
CA THR A 116 25.30 -46.29 22.09
C THR A 116 24.79 -45.90 20.71
N LEU A 117 25.60 -46.16 19.68
CA LEU A 117 25.29 -45.85 18.29
C LEU A 117 24.77 -47.11 17.56
N PRO A 118 23.68 -47.00 16.78
CA PRO A 118 23.23 -48.09 15.92
C PRO A 118 24.26 -48.37 14.81
N ALA A 119 24.22 -49.58 14.22
CA ALA A 119 25.21 -50.02 13.23
C ALA A 119 25.34 -49.06 12.04
N GLU A 120 24.23 -48.47 11.59
CA GLU A 120 24.14 -47.52 10.46
C GLU A 120 24.83 -46.17 10.72
N LEU A 121 25.00 -45.77 11.99
CA LEU A 121 25.64 -44.52 12.40
C LEU A 121 27.03 -44.72 13.02
N GLY A 122 27.41 -45.97 13.29
CA GLY A 122 28.72 -46.36 13.82
C GLY A 122 29.60 -46.94 12.73
N TYR A 123 29.85 -48.24 12.80
CA TYR A 123 30.54 -49.02 11.77
C TYR A 123 29.54 -50.05 11.25
N ASP A 124 29.20 -50.02 9.96
CA ASP A 124 28.08 -50.67 9.23
C ASP A 124 27.73 -52.16 9.55
N ASN A 125 28.43 -52.81 10.48
CA ASN A 125 28.31 -54.22 10.85
C ASN A 125 27.94 -54.47 12.32
N ALA A 126 28.02 -53.48 13.23
CA ALA A 126 27.68 -53.68 14.64
C ALA A 126 27.37 -52.36 15.38
N ALA A 127 26.48 -52.44 16.38
CA ALA A 127 26.29 -51.35 17.32
C ALA A 127 27.54 -51.14 18.19
N VAL A 128 27.91 -49.89 18.42
CA VAL A 128 29.14 -49.50 19.12
C VAL A 128 28.83 -48.54 20.26
N ARG A 129 29.69 -48.54 21.28
CA ARG A 129 29.60 -47.64 22.44
C ARG A 129 30.79 -46.69 22.49
N PHE A 130 30.50 -45.41 22.64
CA PHE A 130 31.50 -44.37 22.83
C PHE A 130 31.31 -43.71 24.18
N GLU A 131 32.28 -43.84 25.09
CA GLU A 131 32.39 -42.92 26.21
C GLU A 131 33.09 -41.66 25.72
N VAL A 132 32.45 -40.50 25.85
CA VAL A 132 32.93 -39.22 25.31
C VAL A 132 32.97 -38.18 26.42
N GLU A 133 34.06 -37.43 26.48
CA GLU A 133 34.24 -36.23 27.29
C GLU A 133 34.40 -35.03 26.35
N LEU A 134 33.51 -34.04 26.44
CA LEU A 134 33.62 -32.78 25.69
C LEU A 134 34.51 -31.81 26.47
N VAL A 135 35.75 -31.62 26.05
CA VAL A 135 36.74 -30.77 26.76
C VAL A 135 36.43 -29.28 26.51
N SER A 136 36.32 -28.89 25.25
CA SER A 136 36.04 -27.52 24.81
C SER A 136 35.56 -27.50 23.36
N TRP A 137 35.05 -26.36 22.87
CA TRP A 137 34.86 -26.13 21.44
C TRP A 137 35.12 -24.67 21.10
N ILE A 138 35.41 -24.42 19.82
CA ILE A 138 35.53 -23.09 19.21
C ILE A 138 34.36 -22.94 18.24
N ARG A 139 33.61 -21.85 18.39
CA ARG A 139 32.52 -21.51 17.47
C ARG A 139 33.10 -21.07 16.13
N VAL A 140 32.73 -21.76 15.05
CA VAL A 140 33.19 -21.46 13.70
C VAL A 140 32.00 -20.97 12.87
N VAL A 141 32.11 -19.77 12.31
CA VAL A 141 31.04 -19.13 11.55
C VAL A 141 31.56 -18.77 10.17
N ASP A 142 30.92 -19.29 9.12
CA ASP A 142 31.14 -18.83 7.75
C ASP A 142 30.29 -17.57 7.49
N LEU A 143 30.93 -16.40 7.54
CA LEU A 143 30.27 -15.11 7.36
C LEU A 143 29.84 -14.84 5.91
N SER A 144 30.41 -15.57 4.96
CA SER A 144 30.14 -15.45 3.53
C SER A 144 29.18 -16.50 2.98
N ARG A 145 28.94 -17.58 3.74
CA ARG A 145 28.17 -18.78 3.34
C ARG A 145 28.75 -19.53 2.13
N ASP A 146 29.98 -19.21 1.73
CA ASP A 146 30.69 -19.84 0.61
C ASP A 146 32.13 -20.25 0.96
N GLY A 147 32.46 -20.30 2.26
CA GLY A 147 33.77 -20.59 2.82
C GLY A 147 34.80 -19.46 2.65
N GLY A 148 34.38 -18.30 2.14
CA GLY A 148 35.23 -17.15 1.85
C GLY A 148 35.78 -16.40 3.06
N ILE A 149 34.97 -16.23 4.10
CA ILE A 149 35.32 -15.55 5.36
C ILE A 149 34.88 -16.45 6.51
N VAL A 150 35.81 -17.22 7.05
CA VAL A 150 35.56 -18.10 8.18
C VAL A 150 36.05 -17.44 9.46
N LYS A 151 35.13 -17.11 10.37
CA LYS A 151 35.42 -16.54 11.69
C LYS A 151 35.43 -17.64 12.75
N LYS A 152 36.53 -17.76 13.48
CA LYS A 152 36.67 -18.62 14.66
C LYS A 152 36.70 -17.76 15.92
N ILE A 153 35.72 -17.91 16.81
CA ILE A 153 35.64 -17.12 18.04
C ILE A 153 36.56 -17.73 19.10
N VAL A 154 37.66 -17.04 19.39
CA VAL A 154 38.68 -17.49 20.37
C VAL A 154 38.29 -17.09 21.78
N GLU A 155 37.90 -15.84 21.97
CA GLU A 155 37.37 -15.32 23.23
C GLU A 155 36.03 -14.63 22.95
N LYS A 156 34.99 -14.98 23.72
CA LYS A 156 33.66 -14.38 23.57
C LYS A 156 33.68 -12.95 24.15
N GLY A 157 33.10 -12.01 23.43
CA GLY A 157 32.93 -10.64 23.92
C GLY A 157 31.83 -10.49 24.99
N GLU A 158 31.85 -9.33 25.64
CA GLU A 158 30.90 -8.87 26.65
C GLU A 158 29.67 -8.23 26.00
N ARG A 159 28.48 -8.52 26.56
CA ARG A 159 27.17 -8.00 26.13
C ARG A 159 26.75 -8.44 24.72
N ASN A 160 25.49 -8.20 24.35
CA ASN A 160 24.91 -8.67 23.09
C ASN A 160 24.88 -7.60 21.97
N GLU A 161 25.51 -6.44 22.20
CA GLU A 161 25.52 -5.35 21.24
C GLU A 161 26.56 -5.58 20.14
N LEU A 162 26.20 -5.22 18.91
CA LEU A 162 27.03 -5.36 17.72
C LEU A 162 27.15 -3.99 17.05
N PRO A 163 28.31 -3.66 16.46
CA PRO A 163 28.48 -2.37 15.78
C PRO A 163 27.71 -2.32 14.46
N GLY A 164 27.06 -1.18 14.21
CA GLY A 164 26.41 -0.83 12.95
C GLY A 164 27.39 -0.23 11.93
N ASP A 165 26.91 0.03 10.71
CA ASP A 165 27.75 0.59 9.62
C ASP A 165 28.28 1.99 9.93
N LEU A 166 27.52 2.80 10.67
CA LEU A 166 27.91 4.17 11.01
C LEU A 166 28.83 4.24 12.23
N ASP A 167 28.98 3.16 12.97
CA ASP A 167 29.70 3.17 14.24
C ASP A 167 31.20 3.33 14.04
N GLU A 168 31.84 4.04 14.96
CA GLU A 168 33.29 4.12 15.04
C GLU A 168 33.79 3.00 15.96
N VAL A 169 34.58 2.09 15.39
CA VAL A 169 35.11 0.92 16.09
C VAL A 169 36.58 1.12 16.44
N LEU A 170 37.01 0.65 17.61
CA LEU A 170 38.40 0.50 18.01
C LEU A 170 38.79 -0.97 17.91
N VAL A 171 39.70 -1.29 16.99
CA VAL A 171 40.06 -2.67 16.66
C VAL A 171 41.57 -2.87 16.78
N LYS A 172 41.97 -4.04 17.27
CA LYS A 172 43.36 -4.53 17.14
C LYS A 172 43.36 -5.71 16.18
N TYR A 173 44.32 -5.78 15.27
CA TYR A 173 44.47 -6.95 14.42
C TYR A 173 45.93 -7.22 14.05
N ARG A 174 46.19 -8.49 13.74
CA ARG A 174 47.44 -8.99 13.17
C ARG A 174 47.11 -9.94 12.04
N ALA A 175 47.46 -9.55 10.82
CA ALA A 175 47.21 -10.32 9.60
C ALA A 175 48.50 -10.99 9.12
N ALA A 176 48.42 -12.28 8.81
CA ALA A 176 49.51 -13.08 8.27
C ALA A 176 49.06 -13.93 7.07
N LEU A 177 50.02 -14.29 6.21
CA LEU A 177 49.83 -15.28 5.14
C LEU A 177 49.65 -16.69 5.73
N ALA A 178 49.27 -17.64 4.87
CA ALA A 178 49.12 -19.05 5.25
C ALA A 178 50.42 -19.68 5.82
N ASP A 179 51.59 -19.17 5.44
CA ASP A 179 52.90 -19.60 5.94
C ASP A 179 53.33 -18.94 7.27
N GLY A 180 52.51 -18.01 7.80
CA GLY A 180 52.77 -17.28 9.04
C GLY A 180 53.47 -15.93 8.86
N THR A 181 53.83 -15.53 7.64
CA THR A 181 54.45 -14.22 7.36
C THR A 181 53.47 -13.09 7.67
N VAL A 182 53.85 -12.16 8.56
CA VAL A 182 53.02 -11.01 8.94
C VAL A 182 52.99 -9.98 7.84
N VAL A 183 51.79 -9.56 7.44
CA VAL A 183 51.59 -8.56 6.39
C VAL A 183 51.01 -7.24 6.90
N ALA A 184 50.33 -7.27 8.04
CA ALA A 184 49.77 -6.09 8.68
C ALA A 184 49.59 -6.31 10.19
N GLU A 185 49.82 -5.28 10.99
CA GLU A 185 49.58 -5.33 12.44
C GLU A 185 49.26 -3.91 12.94
N THR A 186 48.26 -3.79 13.81
CA THR A 186 47.91 -2.51 14.44
C THR A 186 48.85 -2.16 15.60
N PRO A 187 48.99 -0.88 15.98
CA PRO A 187 49.62 -0.48 17.23
C PRO A 187 48.96 -1.11 18.47
N GLU A 188 49.64 -1.06 19.63
CA GLU A 188 49.13 -1.62 20.88
C GLU A 188 47.82 -0.96 21.34
N GLU A 189 47.64 0.34 21.07
CA GLU A 189 46.42 1.09 21.33
C GLU A 189 45.25 0.71 20.43
N GLY A 190 45.49 0.04 19.30
CA GLY A 190 44.51 -0.26 18.26
C GLY A 190 44.30 0.90 17.28
N ILE A 191 43.36 0.72 16.36
CA ILE A 191 43.01 1.72 15.35
C ILE A 191 41.50 2.01 15.36
N GLU A 192 41.16 3.29 15.25
CA GLU A 192 39.77 3.75 15.11
C GLU A 192 39.41 3.93 13.64
N PHE A 193 38.25 3.42 13.22
CA PHE A 193 37.68 3.69 11.90
C PHE A 193 36.15 3.53 11.92
N TYR A 194 35.48 4.15 10.95
CA TYR A 194 34.05 3.94 10.72
C TYR A 194 33.83 2.66 9.92
N VAL A 195 32.93 1.80 10.38
CA VAL A 195 32.68 0.48 9.75
C VAL A 195 32.36 0.60 8.25
N LYS A 196 31.53 1.58 7.87
CA LYS A 196 31.15 1.85 6.47
C LYS A 196 32.32 2.23 5.55
N ASP A 197 33.34 2.89 6.10
CA ASP A 197 34.47 3.38 5.31
C ASP A 197 35.45 2.24 5.01
N GLY A 198 35.34 1.15 5.77
CA GLY A 198 36.17 -0.04 5.67
C GLY A 198 37.58 0.18 6.22
N HIS A 199 38.30 -0.93 6.43
CA HIS A 199 39.69 -0.88 6.87
C HIS A 199 40.43 -2.14 6.46
N PHE A 200 41.70 -1.99 6.05
CA PHE A 200 42.61 -3.05 5.61
C PHE A 200 42.15 -3.89 4.41
N CYS A 201 41.10 -4.70 4.55
CA CYS A 201 40.51 -5.51 3.49
C CYS A 201 38.98 -5.65 3.66
N PRO A 202 38.24 -6.04 2.61
CA PRO A 202 36.77 -6.16 2.65
C PRO A 202 36.23 -7.11 3.72
N ALA A 203 37.00 -8.11 4.13
CA ALA A 203 36.59 -9.07 5.16
C ALA A 203 36.60 -8.51 6.58
N LEU A 204 37.50 -7.58 6.90
CA LEU A 204 37.69 -7.12 8.27
C LEU A 204 36.44 -6.38 8.80
N PRO A 205 35.89 -5.34 8.13
CA PRO A 205 34.66 -4.67 8.60
C PRO A 205 33.46 -5.63 8.68
N LYS A 206 33.34 -6.56 7.71
CA LYS A 206 32.29 -7.59 7.72
C LYS A 206 32.37 -8.48 8.95
N ALA A 207 33.58 -8.86 9.36
CA ALA A 207 33.78 -9.62 10.58
C ALA A 207 33.46 -8.80 11.83
N ILE A 208 33.95 -7.54 11.91
CA ILE A 208 33.73 -6.66 13.06
C ILE A 208 32.24 -6.43 13.35
N LYS A 209 31.39 -6.29 12.32
CA LYS A 209 29.91 -6.19 12.47
C LYS A 209 29.27 -7.38 13.19
N THR A 210 29.96 -8.51 13.25
CA THR A 210 29.49 -9.73 13.92
C THR A 210 30.17 -9.98 15.26
N MET A 211 31.08 -9.10 15.67
CA MET A 211 31.86 -9.22 16.89
C MET A 211 31.24 -8.41 18.01
N LYS A 212 31.29 -8.96 19.22
CA LYS A 212 30.92 -8.27 20.47
C LYS A 212 32.10 -7.50 21.04
N ARG A 213 31.84 -6.53 21.93
CA ARG A 213 32.89 -5.78 22.62
C ARG A 213 33.79 -6.73 23.41
N GLY A 214 35.10 -6.65 23.24
CA GLY A 214 36.09 -7.57 23.82
C GLY A 214 36.20 -8.94 23.13
N GLU A 215 35.43 -9.22 22.08
CA GLU A 215 35.54 -10.49 21.34
C GLU A 215 36.88 -10.56 20.61
N LYS A 216 37.56 -11.71 20.73
CA LYS A 216 38.74 -12.05 19.93
C LYS A 216 38.41 -13.18 18.97
N ALA A 217 38.76 -13.00 17.71
CA ALA A 217 38.49 -13.98 16.67
C ALA A 217 39.69 -14.18 15.74
N LYS A 218 39.79 -15.37 15.17
CA LYS A 218 40.66 -15.64 14.02
C LYS A 218 39.84 -15.70 12.76
N LEU A 219 40.22 -14.95 11.74
CA LEU A 219 39.58 -14.96 10.43
C LEU A 219 40.47 -15.72 9.46
N ILE A 220 39.89 -16.65 8.71
CA ILE A 220 40.51 -17.26 7.53
C ILE A 220 39.80 -16.67 6.33
N VAL A 221 40.53 -15.88 5.54
CA VAL A 221 39.97 -15.04 4.48
C VAL A 221 40.53 -15.48 3.13
N GLN A 222 39.64 -15.94 2.26
CA GLN A 222 39.96 -16.31 0.89
C GLN A 222 40.28 -15.06 0.04
N PRO A 223 41.07 -15.19 -1.05
CA PRO A 223 41.59 -14.05 -1.78
C PRO A 223 40.53 -13.04 -2.23
N ARG A 224 39.38 -13.52 -2.70
CA ARG A 224 38.25 -12.68 -3.15
C ARG A 224 37.67 -11.73 -2.09
N TYR A 225 37.88 -12.02 -0.81
CA TYR A 225 37.47 -11.15 0.31
C TYR A 225 38.66 -10.44 0.98
N ALA A 226 39.87 -10.67 0.46
CA ALA A 226 41.11 -9.99 0.83
C ALA A 226 41.55 -9.03 -0.29
N PHE A 227 42.54 -9.42 -1.11
CA PHE A 227 43.16 -8.58 -2.16
C PHE A 227 43.10 -9.21 -3.57
N GLY A 228 42.30 -10.27 -3.75
CA GLY A 228 42.01 -10.88 -5.05
C GLY A 228 43.22 -11.45 -5.79
N GLU A 229 43.09 -11.53 -7.11
CA GLU A 229 44.14 -12.03 -8.02
C GLU A 229 45.29 -11.04 -8.20
N GLU A 230 45.10 -9.76 -7.84
CA GLU A 230 46.12 -8.72 -7.98
C GLU A 230 47.08 -8.69 -6.78
N GLY A 231 46.61 -9.07 -5.59
CA GLY A 231 47.39 -8.91 -4.37
C GLY A 231 47.51 -7.42 -3.98
N ARG A 232 48.59 -7.07 -3.29
CA ARG A 232 48.85 -5.69 -2.86
C ARG A 232 50.36 -5.43 -2.76
N ASP A 233 50.82 -4.35 -3.37
CA ASP A 233 52.20 -3.88 -3.19
C ASP A 233 52.44 -3.32 -1.78
N ALA A 234 53.70 -3.33 -1.33
CA ALA A 234 54.05 -2.74 -0.04
C ALA A 234 53.77 -1.23 -0.03
N ASN A 235 53.16 -0.73 1.04
CA ASN A 235 53.00 0.71 1.28
C ASN A 235 53.30 1.04 2.76
N GLU A 236 53.26 2.32 3.14
CA GLU A 236 53.52 2.75 4.51
C GLU A 236 52.61 2.01 5.52
N GLY A 237 53.21 1.10 6.30
CA GLY A 237 52.54 0.31 7.34
C GLY A 237 52.08 -1.10 6.92
N PHE A 238 52.24 -1.50 5.65
CA PHE A 238 51.79 -2.81 5.17
C PHE A 238 52.81 -3.47 4.24
N ASN A 239 53.13 -4.75 4.50
CA ASN A 239 54.01 -5.53 3.63
C ASN A 239 53.28 -5.97 2.35
N SER A 240 54.05 -6.34 1.32
CA SER A 240 53.50 -6.86 0.07
C SER A 240 52.71 -8.16 0.31
N ILE A 241 51.53 -8.26 -0.30
CA ILE A 241 50.67 -9.44 -0.28
C ILE A 241 50.64 -10.01 -1.70
N PRO A 242 51.13 -11.24 -1.92
CA PRO A 242 51.09 -11.85 -3.24
C PRO A 242 49.67 -12.03 -3.79
N PRO A 243 49.51 -12.02 -5.13
CA PRO A 243 48.31 -12.50 -5.82
C PRO A 243 47.70 -13.77 -5.21
N SER A 244 46.37 -13.81 -5.10
CA SER A 244 45.62 -15.00 -4.67
C SER A 244 46.01 -15.56 -3.29
N SER A 245 46.48 -14.71 -2.38
CA SER A 245 46.86 -15.10 -1.02
C SER A 245 45.65 -15.28 -0.10
N VAL A 246 45.65 -16.36 0.67
CA VAL A 246 44.76 -16.55 1.83
C VAL A 246 45.36 -15.81 3.03
N LEU A 247 44.53 -15.07 3.77
CA LEU A 247 44.95 -14.35 4.97
C LEU A 247 44.38 -14.98 6.24
N ASN A 248 45.23 -15.10 7.25
CA ASN A 248 44.87 -15.41 8.62
C ASN A 248 44.94 -14.12 9.45
N ILE A 249 43.81 -13.65 9.96
CA ILE A 249 43.72 -12.39 10.70
C ILE A 249 43.29 -12.68 12.13
N ASP A 250 44.19 -12.48 13.09
CA ASP A 250 43.82 -12.43 14.51
C ASP A 250 43.28 -11.02 14.78
N THR A 251 42.05 -10.89 15.28
CA THR A 251 41.38 -9.60 15.48
C THR A 251 40.66 -9.53 16.83
N GLU A 252 40.64 -8.34 17.42
CA GLU A 252 39.96 -8.01 18.68
C GLU A 252 39.12 -6.74 18.48
N LEU A 253 37.82 -6.81 18.78
CA LEU A 253 36.97 -5.62 18.86
C LEU A 253 37.07 -5.03 20.27
N VAL A 254 37.94 -4.05 20.48
CA VAL A 254 38.21 -3.48 21.81
C VAL A 254 36.98 -2.72 22.33
N SER A 255 36.43 -1.82 21.51
CA SER A 255 35.23 -1.04 21.82
C SER A 255 34.64 -0.42 20.56
N PHE A 256 33.45 0.16 20.66
CA PHE A 256 32.87 0.97 19.60
C PHE A 256 31.98 2.07 20.19
N LYS A 257 31.84 3.18 19.45
CA LYS A 257 31.01 4.34 19.78
C LYS A 257 29.83 4.37 18.81
N PRO A 258 28.59 4.15 19.29
CA PRO A 258 27.41 4.14 18.45
C PRO A 258 27.20 5.49 17.75
N VAL A 259 26.85 5.46 16.47
CA VAL A 259 26.50 6.64 15.66
C VAL A 259 25.08 6.48 15.10
N ILE A 260 24.20 7.36 15.55
CA ILE A 260 22.79 7.35 15.18
C ILE A 260 22.54 8.42 14.13
N ASP A 261 21.94 8.03 13.01
CA ASP A 261 21.35 8.98 12.06
C ASP A 261 19.98 9.43 12.58
N VAL A 262 19.93 10.66 13.09
CA VAL A 262 18.75 11.23 13.75
C VAL A 262 17.66 11.60 12.72
N THR A 263 18.04 11.91 11.49
CA THR A 263 17.11 12.38 10.45
C THR A 263 16.80 11.32 9.39
N GLY A 264 17.60 10.25 9.30
CA GLY A 264 17.45 9.16 8.33
C GLY A 264 18.03 9.48 6.94
N ASP A 265 18.55 10.69 6.76
CA ASP A 265 19.20 11.18 5.53
C ASP A 265 20.68 11.54 5.75
N ALA A 266 21.27 11.09 6.87
CA ALA A 266 22.63 11.34 7.33
C ALA A 266 23.00 12.82 7.52
N LYS A 267 22.01 13.72 7.60
CA LYS A 267 22.26 15.16 7.80
C LYS A 267 22.41 15.56 9.27
N VAL A 268 21.91 14.75 10.20
CA VAL A 268 22.15 14.93 11.63
C VAL A 268 22.62 13.61 12.22
N LEU A 269 23.91 13.53 12.53
CA LEU A 269 24.53 12.34 13.12
C LEU A 269 24.82 12.59 14.59
N LYS A 270 24.43 11.65 15.46
CA LYS A 270 24.72 11.65 16.90
C LYS A 270 25.68 10.51 17.24
N LYS A 271 26.93 10.84 17.56
CA LYS A 271 27.93 9.89 18.07
C LYS A 271 27.91 9.89 19.60
N ILE A 272 27.57 8.76 20.21
CA ILE A 272 27.50 8.64 21.67
C ILE A 272 28.92 8.50 22.23
N LEU A 273 29.34 9.46 23.04
CA LEU A 273 30.65 9.46 23.72
C LEU A 273 30.57 8.82 25.12
N LYS A 274 29.44 9.04 25.82
CA LYS A 274 29.10 8.42 27.09
C LYS A 274 27.61 8.10 27.10
N GLU A 275 27.26 6.86 27.44
CA GLU A 275 25.87 6.46 27.56
C GLU A 275 25.17 7.17 28.72
N GLY A 276 23.92 7.57 28.48
CA GLY A 276 23.04 8.05 29.54
C GLY A 276 22.30 6.91 30.25
N GLU A 277 21.75 7.23 31.41
CA GLU A 277 21.02 6.32 32.27
C GLU A 277 19.50 6.42 32.04
N GLY A 278 18.79 5.33 32.35
CA GLY A 278 17.34 5.26 32.28
C GLY A 278 16.79 4.71 30.96
N ALA A 279 15.49 4.40 30.99
CA ALA A 279 14.76 3.80 29.86
C ALA A 279 14.11 4.83 28.93
N TRP A 280 14.06 6.09 29.33
CA TRP A 280 13.29 7.13 28.65
C TRP A 280 14.20 8.21 28.07
N THR A 281 13.74 8.83 26.99
CA THR A 281 14.29 10.08 26.43
C THR A 281 13.23 11.19 26.55
N ALA A 282 13.62 12.43 26.23
CA ALA A 282 12.71 13.56 26.20
C ALA A 282 11.67 13.41 25.07
N ASN A 283 10.38 13.49 25.41
CA ASN A 283 9.30 13.47 24.42
C ASN A 283 8.99 14.87 23.87
N GLU A 284 8.18 14.95 22.82
CA GLU A 284 7.76 16.22 22.23
C GLU A 284 7.09 17.14 23.26
N GLY A 285 7.60 18.36 23.41
CA GLY A 285 7.18 19.33 24.42
C GLY A 285 7.75 19.11 25.83
N ALA A 286 8.66 18.15 26.01
CA ALA A 286 9.45 18.02 27.23
C ALA A 286 10.36 19.24 27.42
N SER A 287 10.54 19.63 28.69
CA SER A 287 11.56 20.61 29.07
C SER A 287 12.88 19.87 29.26
N VAL A 288 13.93 20.31 28.57
CA VAL A 288 15.27 19.70 28.63
C VAL A 288 16.28 20.71 29.15
N THR A 289 17.27 20.22 29.89
CA THR A 289 18.39 21.00 30.40
C THR A 289 19.69 20.38 29.88
N VAL A 290 20.44 21.14 29.09
CA VAL A 290 21.67 20.65 28.44
C VAL A 290 22.87 21.57 28.69
N SER A 291 24.06 20.99 28.72
CA SER A 291 25.32 21.71 28.53
C SER A 291 25.88 21.38 27.15
N TYR A 292 26.54 22.34 26.49
CA TYR A 292 27.19 22.05 25.21
C TYR A 292 28.36 22.99 24.88
N ILE A 293 29.21 22.52 23.98
CA ILE A 293 30.22 23.30 23.26
C ILE A 293 30.00 23.13 21.76
N ALA A 294 29.82 24.24 21.04
CA ALA A 294 29.54 24.25 19.61
C ALA A 294 30.75 24.75 18.81
N ARG A 295 31.16 23.99 17.78
CA ARG A 295 32.39 24.17 17.02
C ARG A 295 32.16 24.11 15.50
N LEU A 296 33.01 24.82 14.76
CA LEU A 296 33.18 24.64 13.32
C LEU A 296 34.09 23.43 13.03
N GLU A 297 34.14 23.03 11.76
CA GLU A 297 34.97 21.90 11.29
C GLU A 297 36.47 22.07 11.58
N ASP A 298 36.97 23.31 11.60
CA ASP A 298 38.36 23.64 11.96
C ASP A 298 38.63 23.64 13.48
N GLY A 299 37.62 23.33 14.29
CA GLY A 299 37.68 23.29 15.76
C GLY A 299 37.34 24.61 16.46
N THR A 300 37.10 25.70 15.72
CA THR A 300 36.75 27.02 16.28
C THR A 300 35.45 26.96 17.06
N VAL A 301 35.48 27.31 18.35
CA VAL A 301 34.30 27.39 19.21
C VAL A 301 33.51 28.66 18.91
N PHE A 302 32.25 28.54 18.51
CA PHE A 302 31.39 29.68 18.22
C PHE A 302 30.30 29.94 19.27
N ASP A 303 29.91 28.92 20.06
CA ASP A 303 28.94 29.05 21.16
C ASP A 303 29.20 27.97 22.24
N LYS A 304 28.78 28.25 23.48
CA LYS A 304 28.82 27.29 24.59
C LYS A 304 27.78 27.63 25.66
N LYS A 305 27.25 26.63 26.36
CA LYS A 305 26.29 26.75 27.48
C LYS A 305 26.55 25.70 28.54
N GLY A 306 26.35 26.02 29.82
CA GLY A 306 26.54 25.08 30.92
C GLY A 306 28.00 24.67 31.19
N VAL A 307 28.97 25.29 30.53
CA VAL A 307 30.41 25.01 30.65
C VAL A 307 31.14 26.27 31.13
N ASP A 308 32.26 26.13 31.83
CA ASP A 308 33.08 27.24 32.36
C ASP A 308 32.33 28.23 33.27
N GLY A 309 31.34 27.74 34.03
CA GLY A 309 30.53 28.57 34.94
C GLY A 309 29.36 29.29 34.27
N GLU A 310 29.10 29.09 32.97
CA GLU A 310 27.85 29.50 32.34
C GLU A 310 26.68 28.64 32.83
N GLN A 311 25.47 29.20 32.87
CA GLN A 311 24.27 28.42 33.17
C GLN A 311 23.96 27.43 32.03
N PRO A 312 23.47 26.23 32.35
CA PRO A 312 22.92 25.30 31.37
C PRO A 312 21.82 25.94 30.52
N LEU A 313 21.67 25.45 29.29
CA LEU A 313 20.56 25.86 28.44
C LEU A 313 19.32 25.03 28.78
N GLU A 314 18.25 25.71 29.16
CA GLU A 314 16.92 25.10 29.26
C GLU A 314 16.11 25.47 28.02
N PHE A 315 15.51 24.48 27.37
CA PHE A 315 14.59 24.69 26.27
C PHE A 315 13.53 23.59 26.20
N ILE A 316 12.49 23.83 25.39
CA ILE A 316 11.42 22.86 25.18
C ILE A 316 11.57 22.24 23.79
N ILE A 317 11.51 20.91 23.72
CA ILE A 317 11.62 20.15 22.47
C ILE A 317 10.48 20.51 21.52
N ASP A 318 10.80 20.71 20.24
CA ASP A 318 9.90 21.09 19.14
C ASP A 318 9.27 22.49 19.25
N GLU A 319 9.89 23.40 20.01
CA GLU A 319 9.47 24.83 20.10
C GLU A 319 10.37 25.79 19.29
N GLU A 320 11.29 25.27 18.47
CA GLU A 320 12.23 26.05 17.64
C GLU A 320 13.04 27.09 18.44
N GLN A 321 13.36 26.77 19.70
CA GLN A 321 14.18 27.63 20.58
C GLN A 321 15.67 27.51 20.25
N VAL A 322 16.06 26.41 19.61
CA VAL A 322 17.41 26.11 19.12
C VAL A 322 17.37 25.70 17.65
N ILE A 323 18.54 25.50 17.03
CA ILE A 323 18.61 24.96 15.65
C ILE A 323 17.98 23.57 15.58
N ALA A 324 17.31 23.26 14.48
CA ALA A 324 16.50 22.05 14.32
C ALA A 324 17.31 20.76 14.55
N GLY A 325 18.58 20.74 14.15
CA GLY A 325 19.46 19.58 14.35
C GLY A 325 19.78 19.33 15.83
N LEU A 326 19.98 20.39 16.62
CA LEU A 326 20.20 20.26 18.06
C LEU A 326 18.92 19.80 18.77
N ASP A 327 17.78 20.38 18.42
CA ASP A 327 16.47 20.03 18.97
C ASP A 327 16.16 18.54 18.77
N ARG A 328 16.28 18.06 17.53
CA ARG A 328 16.03 16.66 17.16
C ARG A 328 17.01 15.70 17.81
N ALA A 329 18.30 16.04 17.84
CA ALA A 329 19.30 15.17 18.44
C ALA A 329 19.10 15.04 19.95
N VAL A 330 18.86 16.15 20.66
CA VAL A 330 18.63 16.17 22.11
C VAL A 330 17.39 15.38 22.50
N ALA A 331 16.34 15.37 21.69
CA ALA A 331 15.15 14.53 21.91
C ALA A 331 15.45 13.01 21.97
N THR A 332 16.56 12.57 21.35
CA THR A 332 17.00 11.16 21.37
C THR A 332 17.96 10.82 22.50
N MET A 333 18.36 11.80 23.32
CA MET A 333 19.35 11.62 24.37
C MET A 333 18.72 11.13 25.68
N LYS A 334 19.43 10.26 26.39
CA LYS A 334 19.11 9.84 27.77
C LYS A 334 19.74 10.78 28.80
N ARG A 335 19.26 10.72 30.04
CA ARG A 335 19.80 11.54 31.13
C ARG A 335 21.26 11.15 31.40
N GLY A 336 22.16 12.13 31.43
CA GLY A 336 23.60 11.94 31.60
C GLY A 336 24.36 11.50 30.34
N GLU A 337 23.68 11.39 29.19
CA GLU A 337 24.31 11.07 27.91
C GLU A 337 25.20 12.23 27.44
N LEU A 338 26.43 11.92 27.01
CA LEU A 338 27.34 12.85 26.33
C LEU A 338 27.47 12.40 24.89
N ALA A 339 27.18 13.29 23.93
CA ALA A 339 27.22 12.97 22.52
C ALA A 339 27.87 14.08 21.69
N LEU A 340 28.54 13.70 20.61
CA LEU A 340 29.00 14.59 19.57
C LEU A 340 27.99 14.57 18.41
N LEU A 341 27.41 15.72 18.11
CA LEU A 341 26.46 15.92 17.02
C LEU A 341 27.19 16.52 15.83
N THR A 342 26.96 15.97 14.64
CA THR A 342 27.33 16.58 13.36
C THR A 342 26.06 17.01 12.66
N ILE A 343 25.89 18.32 12.46
CA ILE A 343 24.65 18.92 11.94
C ILE A 343 24.94 19.61 10.61
N HIS A 344 24.30 19.13 9.55
CA HIS A 344 24.32 19.72 8.22
C HIS A 344 23.60 21.09 8.20
N PRO A 345 24.00 22.05 7.35
CA PRO A 345 23.40 23.39 7.25
C PRO A 345 21.87 23.42 7.20
N ASP A 346 21.24 22.47 6.51
CA ASP A 346 19.78 22.34 6.39
C ASP A 346 19.07 22.24 7.76
N PHE A 347 19.76 21.69 8.77
CA PHE A 347 19.29 21.58 10.15
C PHE A 347 20.04 22.50 11.12
N GLY A 348 21.04 23.23 10.62
CA GLY A 348 21.88 24.16 11.37
C GLY A 348 21.49 25.62 11.09
N PHE A 349 22.47 26.39 10.57
CA PHE A 349 22.31 27.82 10.29
C PHE A 349 21.99 28.15 8.83
N GLY A 350 21.83 27.14 7.97
CA GLY A 350 21.46 27.31 6.57
C GLY A 350 22.48 28.09 5.74
N SER A 351 21.99 28.84 4.75
CA SER A 351 22.79 29.60 3.78
C SER A 351 23.12 31.03 4.23
N VAL A 352 22.95 31.33 5.51
CA VAL A 352 23.20 32.67 6.06
C VAL A 352 24.37 32.65 7.03
N GLU A 353 25.14 33.74 7.02
CA GLU A 353 26.19 33.97 8.01
C GLU A 353 25.52 34.31 9.35
N VAL A 354 25.92 33.63 10.42
CA VAL A 354 25.36 33.85 11.76
C VAL A 354 26.46 34.27 12.72
N ARG A 355 26.37 35.51 13.22
CA ARG A 355 27.26 36.00 14.25
C ARG A 355 26.82 35.46 15.62
N ARG A 356 27.67 34.65 16.26
CA ARG A 356 27.50 34.16 17.62
C ARG A 356 28.44 34.89 18.58
N ASN A 357 28.33 34.59 19.87
CA ASN A 357 29.04 35.33 20.92
C ASN A 357 30.57 35.21 20.78
N LEU A 358 31.07 34.06 20.32
CA LEU A 358 32.51 33.77 20.27
C LEU A 358 33.09 33.85 18.86
N ALA A 359 32.34 33.46 17.83
CA ALA A 359 32.78 33.50 16.45
C ALA A 359 31.62 33.68 15.47
N VAL A 360 31.96 33.90 14.20
CA VAL A 360 31.00 33.93 13.09
C VAL A 360 30.92 32.55 12.48
N VAL A 361 29.70 32.05 12.28
CA VAL A 361 29.46 30.81 11.54
C VAL A 361 29.25 31.15 10.06
N PRO A 362 30.11 30.67 9.15
CA PRO A 362 29.95 30.94 7.73
C PRO A 362 28.68 30.28 7.15
N PRO A 363 28.12 30.83 6.06
CA PRO A 363 27.03 30.20 5.32
C PRO A 363 27.34 28.76 4.94
N CYS A 364 26.34 27.88 4.98
CA CYS A 364 26.44 26.48 4.56
C CYS A 364 27.52 25.68 5.32
N SER A 365 27.82 26.03 6.57
CA SER A 365 28.77 25.26 7.40
C SER A 365 28.10 24.10 8.13
N ASN A 366 28.72 22.92 8.07
CA ASN A 366 28.47 21.87 9.06
C ASN A 366 28.90 22.38 10.43
N VAL A 367 28.10 22.11 11.45
CA VAL A 367 28.40 22.51 12.83
C VAL A 367 28.41 21.29 13.75
N PHE A 368 29.34 21.31 14.70
CA PHE A 368 29.60 20.20 15.60
C PHE A 368 29.23 20.61 17.03
N PHE A 369 28.42 19.81 17.70
CA PHE A 369 27.99 20.08 19.07
C PHE A 369 28.38 18.93 19.98
N GLU A 370 29.24 19.18 20.95
CA GLU A 370 29.45 18.25 22.07
C GLU A 370 28.44 18.61 23.16
N VAL A 371 27.45 17.74 23.40
CA VAL A 371 26.26 18.03 24.23
C VAL A 371 26.14 16.98 25.33
N GLU A 372 25.90 17.44 26.55
CA GLU A 372 25.54 16.61 27.70
C GLU A 372 24.08 16.88 28.08
N MET A 373 23.27 15.82 28.11
CA MET A 373 21.89 15.88 28.63
C MET A 373 21.93 15.84 30.16
N LEU A 374 21.73 16.96 30.83
CA LEU A 374 21.80 17.03 32.30
C LEU A 374 20.53 16.47 32.93
N ASP A 375 19.36 16.96 32.49
CA ASP A 375 18.06 16.47 32.96
C ASP A 375 16.93 16.79 31.96
N PHE A 376 15.79 16.13 32.11
CA PHE A 376 14.58 16.47 31.37
C PHE A 376 13.30 16.15 32.13
N ILE A 377 12.28 16.97 31.93
CA ILE A 377 10.92 16.78 32.44
C ILE A 377 10.02 16.47 31.25
N ARG A 378 9.57 15.21 31.18
CA ARG A 378 8.64 14.75 30.14
C ARG A 378 7.30 15.46 30.23
N GLU A 379 6.71 15.74 29.08
CA GLU A 379 5.32 16.17 29.04
C GLU A 379 4.41 14.95 29.27
N LYS A 380 3.46 15.06 30.22
CA LYS A 380 2.50 13.98 30.50
C LYS A 380 1.62 13.71 29.27
N ALA A 381 1.42 12.43 28.97
CA ALA A 381 0.47 12.02 27.94
C ALA A 381 -0.98 12.15 28.45
N PRO A 382 -1.98 12.25 27.54
CA PRO A 382 -3.38 12.44 27.96
C PRO A 382 -3.92 11.37 28.92
N TRP A 383 -3.44 10.13 28.85
CA TRP A 383 -3.85 9.03 29.75
C TRP A 383 -3.18 9.08 31.13
N GLU A 384 -2.13 9.88 31.31
CA GLU A 384 -1.44 10.11 32.59
C GLU A 384 -2.04 11.30 33.37
N MET A 385 -3.10 11.91 32.83
CA MET A 385 -3.71 13.13 33.32
C MET A 385 -5.17 12.87 33.72
N SER A 386 -5.61 13.52 34.80
CA SER A 386 -7.03 13.59 35.14
C SER A 386 -7.81 14.43 34.12
N ASN A 387 -9.14 14.25 34.04
CA ASN A 387 -9.99 15.02 33.12
C ASN A 387 -9.84 16.55 33.32
N GLN A 388 -9.72 16.99 34.57
CA GLN A 388 -9.50 18.40 34.90
C GLN A 388 -8.15 18.90 34.39
N GLU A 389 -7.06 18.15 34.64
CA GLU A 389 -5.73 18.49 34.12
C GLU A 389 -5.74 18.54 32.58
N ARG A 390 -6.46 17.63 31.91
CA ARG A 390 -6.60 17.63 30.44
C ARG A 390 -7.28 18.89 29.92
N LEU A 391 -8.39 19.30 30.54
CA LEU A 391 -9.12 20.52 30.18
C LEU A 391 -8.26 21.77 30.39
N GLU A 392 -7.54 21.85 31.50
CA GLU A 392 -6.63 22.96 31.81
C GLU A 392 -5.44 23.00 30.84
N ALA A 393 -4.83 21.86 30.53
CA ALA A 393 -3.74 21.75 29.58
C ALA A 393 -4.16 22.14 28.16
N ALA A 394 -5.31 21.66 27.70
CA ALA A 394 -5.90 22.05 26.42
C ALA A 394 -6.16 23.57 26.37
N GLY A 395 -6.71 24.13 27.45
CA GLY A 395 -6.95 25.57 27.58
C GLY A 395 -5.66 26.38 27.47
N LYS A 396 -4.62 25.97 28.20
CA LYS A 396 -3.30 26.61 28.18
C LYS A 396 -2.65 26.54 26.79
N LYS A 397 -2.60 25.35 26.16
CA LYS A 397 -2.02 25.18 24.82
C LYS A 397 -2.76 25.99 23.76
N LYS A 398 -4.09 26.08 23.83
CA LYS A 398 -4.88 26.95 22.96
C LYS A 398 -4.49 28.43 23.12
N GLU A 399 -4.27 28.91 24.35
CA GLU A 399 -3.82 30.30 24.56
C GLU A 399 -2.37 30.55 24.10
N GLU A 400 -1.48 29.56 24.24
CA GLU A 400 -0.14 29.60 23.62
C GLU A 400 -0.24 29.71 22.09
N GLY A 401 -1.09 28.90 21.46
CA GLY A 401 -1.41 28.99 20.04
C GLY A 401 -1.93 30.38 19.65
N ASN A 402 -2.82 30.96 20.45
CA ASN A 402 -3.33 32.33 20.23
C ASN A 402 -2.22 33.39 20.27
N LEU A 403 -1.26 33.25 21.18
CA LEU A 403 -0.12 34.15 21.28
C LEU A 403 0.80 34.04 20.06
N LEU A 404 1.07 32.81 19.59
CA LEU A 404 1.88 32.56 18.40
C LEU A 404 1.19 33.05 17.13
N PHE A 405 -0.13 32.84 17.02
CA PHE A 405 -0.94 33.34 15.92
C PHE A 405 -0.85 34.88 15.83
N LYS A 406 -0.93 35.58 16.97
CA LYS A 406 -0.77 37.04 17.04
C LYS A 406 0.64 37.50 16.63
N LYS A 407 1.66 36.69 16.89
CA LYS A 407 3.06 36.96 16.49
C LYS A 407 3.34 36.60 15.02
N GLY A 408 2.36 36.05 14.28
CA GLY A 408 2.54 35.61 12.90
C GLY A 408 3.25 34.27 12.73
N LYS A 409 3.51 33.54 13.82
CA LYS A 409 4.15 32.21 13.78
C LYS A 409 3.10 31.12 13.57
N LEU A 410 2.60 31.03 12.34
CA LEU A 410 1.39 30.27 12.02
C LEU A 410 1.54 28.75 12.13
N GLN A 411 2.68 28.18 11.68
CA GLN A 411 2.93 26.74 11.78
C GLN A 411 2.98 26.29 13.24
N GLN A 412 3.74 27.02 14.08
CA GLN A 412 3.83 26.75 15.52
C GLN A 412 2.46 26.92 16.19
N ALA A 413 1.68 27.95 15.82
CA ALA A 413 0.33 28.13 16.34
C ALA A 413 -0.59 26.94 15.99
N GLY A 414 -0.51 26.43 14.75
CA GLY A 414 -1.22 25.21 14.31
C GLY A 414 -0.92 24.01 15.21
N LYS A 415 0.37 23.68 15.38
CA LYS A 415 0.81 22.59 16.27
C LYS A 415 0.24 22.71 17.69
N LYS A 416 0.21 23.94 18.26
CA LYS A 416 -0.38 24.16 19.59
C LYS A 416 -1.88 23.89 19.64
N TYR A 417 -2.61 24.25 18.58
CA TYR A 417 -4.05 23.96 18.51
C TYR A 417 -4.33 22.47 18.34
N ASP A 418 -3.52 21.76 17.56
CA ASP A 418 -3.64 20.31 17.40
C ASP A 418 -3.38 19.60 18.72
N LYS A 419 -2.27 19.92 19.39
CA LYS A 419 -1.96 19.38 20.73
C LYS A 419 -3.03 19.72 21.77
N ALA A 420 -3.62 20.92 21.69
CA ALA A 420 -4.74 21.30 22.54
C ALA A 420 -5.99 20.46 22.26
N ALA A 421 -6.27 20.12 21.01
CA ALA A 421 -7.40 19.26 20.63
C ALA A 421 -7.19 17.81 21.08
N ASP A 422 -5.95 17.31 21.05
CA ASP A 422 -5.61 15.94 21.49
C ASP A 422 -5.85 15.73 22.98
N TYR A 423 -5.54 16.73 23.82
CA TYR A 423 -5.88 16.68 25.25
C TYR A 423 -7.38 16.49 25.50
N VAL A 424 -8.25 16.92 24.59
CA VAL A 424 -9.72 16.81 24.69
C VAL A 424 -10.33 15.95 23.58
N SER A 425 -9.61 14.91 23.14
CA SER A 425 -10.08 13.93 22.15
C SER A 425 -11.34 13.18 22.58
N GLU A 426 -12.04 12.55 21.62
CA GLU A 426 -13.30 11.81 21.83
C GLU A 426 -13.14 10.56 22.70
N ASP A 427 -11.94 9.99 22.74
CA ASP A 427 -11.62 8.80 23.54
C ASP A 427 -11.53 9.09 25.05
N GLY A 428 -11.68 10.36 25.47
CA GLY A 428 -11.65 10.74 26.87
C GLY A 428 -12.95 10.39 27.60
N ASN A 429 -12.84 9.68 28.73
CA ASN A 429 -13.96 9.37 29.62
C ASN A 429 -14.34 10.60 30.47
N PHE A 430 -14.94 11.61 29.84
CA PHE A 430 -15.39 12.86 30.48
C PHE A 430 -16.80 12.72 31.05
N GLY A 431 -17.08 13.29 32.23
CA GLY A 431 -18.46 13.41 32.72
C GLY A 431 -19.33 14.29 31.82
N ASP A 432 -20.66 14.28 31.96
CA ASP A 432 -21.58 14.96 31.02
C ASP A 432 -21.29 16.46 30.82
N ASP A 433 -20.93 17.18 31.89
CA ASP A 433 -20.60 18.61 31.80
C ASP A 433 -19.18 18.87 31.30
N GLU A 434 -18.23 18.01 31.69
CA GLU A 434 -16.84 18.02 31.18
C GLU A 434 -16.80 17.72 29.69
N SER A 435 -17.64 16.80 29.21
CA SER A 435 -17.78 16.42 27.80
C SER A 435 -18.22 17.61 26.95
N LYS A 436 -19.14 18.45 27.45
CA LYS A 436 -19.56 19.68 26.75
C LYS A 436 -18.41 20.67 26.65
N LEU A 437 -17.65 20.86 27.73
CA LEU A 437 -16.47 21.73 27.78
C LEU A 437 -15.37 21.24 26.83
N ALA A 438 -15.03 19.96 26.88
CA ALA A 438 -14.04 19.30 26.02
C ALA A 438 -14.41 19.46 24.54
N ARG A 439 -15.66 19.16 24.17
CA ARG A 439 -16.18 19.33 22.80
C ARG A 439 -16.10 20.78 22.33
N THR A 440 -16.50 21.73 23.17
CA THR A 440 -16.44 23.16 22.85
C THR A 440 -15.00 23.60 22.60
N LEU A 441 -14.09 23.19 23.49
CA LEU A 441 -12.67 23.54 23.39
C LEU A 441 -12.03 22.95 22.13
N ARG A 442 -12.35 21.69 21.81
CA ARG A 442 -11.87 20.99 20.61
C ARG A 442 -12.31 21.71 19.33
N MET A 443 -13.58 22.08 19.22
CA MET A 443 -14.09 22.84 18.07
C MET A 443 -13.38 24.20 17.92
N LEU A 444 -13.12 24.90 19.02
CA LEU A 444 -12.35 26.16 18.99
C LEU A 444 -10.92 25.96 18.49
N CYS A 445 -10.25 24.88 18.91
CA CYS A 445 -8.92 24.54 18.43
C CYS A 445 -8.91 24.25 16.92
N TRP A 446 -9.83 23.41 16.42
CA TRP A 446 -9.92 23.15 14.98
C TRP A 446 -10.26 24.39 14.16
N LEU A 447 -11.16 25.24 14.65
CA LEU A 447 -11.44 26.52 14.02
C LEU A 447 -10.17 27.38 13.93
N ASN A 448 -9.40 27.50 15.01
CA ASN A 448 -8.18 28.29 15.01
C ASN A 448 -7.08 27.68 14.13
N GLY A 449 -6.93 26.34 14.15
CA GLY A 449 -6.04 25.60 13.26
C GLY A 449 -6.39 25.80 11.78
N ALA A 450 -7.67 25.83 11.42
CA ALA A 450 -8.12 26.15 10.07
C ALA A 450 -7.74 27.59 9.68
N ALA A 451 -7.78 28.54 10.62
CA ALA A 451 -7.34 29.91 10.36
C ALA A 451 -5.82 30.02 10.17
N CYS A 452 -5.01 29.21 10.87
CA CYS A 452 -3.58 29.08 10.61
C CYS A 452 -3.34 28.53 9.20
N SER A 453 -4.01 27.43 8.86
CA SER A 453 -3.86 26.70 7.60
C SER A 453 -4.21 27.58 6.39
N LEU A 454 -5.31 28.33 6.47
CA LEU A 454 -5.66 29.33 5.45
C LEU A 454 -4.56 30.38 5.22
N LYS A 455 -3.93 30.87 6.29
CA LYS A 455 -2.86 31.87 6.18
C LYS A 455 -1.53 31.27 5.70
N LEU A 456 -1.35 29.96 5.86
CA LEU A 456 -0.20 29.19 5.35
C LEU A 456 -0.39 28.71 3.92
N ASN A 457 -1.55 28.95 3.31
CA ASN A 457 -1.97 28.37 2.03
C ASN A 457 -2.07 26.83 2.04
N ASP A 458 -2.21 26.23 3.23
CA ASP A 458 -2.55 24.82 3.36
C ASP A 458 -4.07 24.66 3.33
N PHE A 459 -4.61 24.72 2.12
CA PHE A 459 -6.05 24.74 1.91
C PHE A 459 -6.70 23.38 2.21
N GLN A 460 -5.98 22.27 2.01
CA GLN A 460 -6.51 20.94 2.29
C GLN A 460 -6.69 20.70 3.79
N GLU A 461 -5.71 21.07 4.61
CA GLU A 461 -5.85 20.95 6.06
C GLU A 461 -6.92 21.92 6.60
N ALA A 462 -7.03 23.12 6.04
CA ALA A 462 -8.12 24.05 6.37
C ALA A 462 -9.51 23.45 6.09
N ILE A 463 -9.69 22.76 4.96
CA ILE A 463 -10.93 22.08 4.61
C ILE A 463 -11.25 20.97 5.61
N LYS A 464 -10.27 20.10 5.89
CA LYS A 464 -10.39 18.98 6.82
C LYS A 464 -10.79 19.45 8.23
N LEU A 465 -10.10 20.45 8.78
CA LEU A 465 -10.39 20.99 10.10
C LEU A 465 -11.78 21.65 10.17
N CYS A 466 -12.18 22.39 9.12
CA CYS A 466 -13.53 22.96 9.07
C CYS A 466 -14.62 21.89 8.95
N SER A 467 -14.37 20.82 8.20
CA SER A 467 -15.32 19.70 8.07
C SER A 467 -15.54 19.00 9.42
N LYS A 468 -14.48 18.74 10.20
CA LYS A 468 -14.60 18.20 11.57
C LYS A 468 -15.49 19.06 12.48
N VAL A 469 -15.41 20.39 12.36
CA VAL A 469 -16.28 21.31 13.09
C VAL A 469 -17.73 21.19 12.62
N LEU A 470 -17.95 21.04 11.32
CA LEU A 470 -19.28 20.96 10.71
C LEU A 470 -19.97 19.60 10.92
N ASP A 471 -19.21 18.53 11.18
CA ASP A 471 -19.77 17.24 11.60
C ASP A 471 -20.43 17.34 12.99
N ILE A 472 -19.91 18.23 13.85
CA ILE A 472 -20.48 18.50 15.18
C ILE A 472 -21.52 19.62 15.13
N GLU A 473 -21.18 20.74 14.50
CA GLU A 473 -22.03 21.94 14.39
C GLU A 473 -22.20 22.31 12.90
N PHE A 474 -23.09 21.61 12.20
CA PHE A 474 -23.27 21.76 10.76
C PHE A 474 -23.71 23.14 10.25
N HIS A 475 -24.14 24.04 11.16
CA HIS A 475 -24.50 25.43 10.90
C HIS A 475 -23.43 26.45 11.34
N ASN A 476 -22.21 26.01 11.69
CA ASN A 476 -21.17 26.90 12.17
C ASN A 476 -20.67 27.86 11.06
N VAL A 477 -21.12 29.11 11.11
CA VAL A 477 -20.83 30.13 10.08
C VAL A 477 -19.33 30.36 9.88
N LYS A 478 -18.51 30.27 10.94
CA LYS A 478 -17.05 30.47 10.83
C LYS A 478 -16.38 29.31 10.09
N ALA A 479 -16.80 28.08 10.33
CA ALA A 479 -16.27 26.91 9.62
C ALA A 479 -16.69 26.94 8.13
N LEU A 480 -17.97 27.22 7.84
CA LEU A 480 -18.47 27.37 6.47
C LEU A 480 -17.72 28.48 5.72
N TYR A 481 -17.56 29.65 6.34
CA TYR A 481 -16.83 30.77 5.76
C TYR A 481 -15.37 30.41 5.44
N ARG A 482 -14.64 29.82 6.38
CA ARG A 482 -13.23 29.45 6.20
C ARG A 482 -13.04 28.34 5.17
N ARG A 483 -13.92 27.33 5.18
CA ARG A 483 -13.88 26.24 4.19
C ARG A 483 -14.19 26.76 2.79
N ALA A 484 -15.14 27.70 2.65
CA ALA A 484 -15.38 28.38 1.39
C ALA A 484 -14.16 29.14 0.88
N GLN A 485 -13.42 29.84 1.76
CA GLN A 485 -12.18 30.50 1.37
C GLN A 485 -11.14 29.51 0.84
N ALA A 486 -10.95 28.37 1.53
CA ALA A 486 -10.03 27.33 1.07
C ALA A 486 -10.45 26.75 -0.28
N TYR A 487 -11.74 26.47 -0.48
CA TYR A 487 -12.28 26.01 -1.76
C TYR A 487 -12.08 27.01 -2.90
N MET A 488 -12.19 28.32 -2.63
CA MET A 488 -11.93 29.35 -3.63
C MET A 488 -10.47 29.36 -4.10
N GLU A 489 -9.52 29.13 -3.19
CA GLU A 489 -8.09 29.13 -3.50
C GLU A 489 -7.65 27.87 -4.27
N ILE A 490 -8.25 26.71 -3.99
CA ILE A 490 -8.04 25.49 -4.80
C ILE A 490 -8.89 25.44 -6.08
N GLU A 491 -9.49 26.57 -6.46
CA GLU A 491 -10.38 26.75 -7.61
C GLU A 491 -11.63 25.84 -7.63
N ASP A 492 -12.03 25.28 -6.49
CA ASP A 492 -13.29 24.55 -6.33
C ASP A 492 -14.45 25.50 -6.02
N LEU A 493 -14.75 26.35 -7.01
CA LEU A 493 -15.74 27.43 -6.90
C LEU A 493 -17.16 26.91 -6.58
N VAL A 494 -17.43 25.62 -6.80
CA VAL A 494 -18.74 25.00 -6.55
C VAL A 494 -18.94 24.71 -5.08
N LEU A 495 -17.98 24.03 -4.44
CA LEU A 495 -18.06 23.75 -3.01
C LEU A 495 -17.98 25.04 -2.19
N ALA A 496 -17.21 26.03 -2.67
CA ALA A 496 -17.22 27.38 -2.11
C ALA A 496 -18.62 28.02 -2.15
N GLU A 497 -19.36 27.89 -3.26
CA GLU A 497 -20.71 28.44 -3.39
C GLU A 497 -21.69 27.80 -2.41
N LEU A 498 -21.59 26.48 -2.22
CA LEU A 498 -22.44 25.73 -1.30
C LEU A 498 -22.24 26.20 0.15
N ASP A 499 -20.99 26.29 0.58
CA ASP A 499 -20.65 26.75 1.94
C ASP A 499 -21.06 28.21 2.17
N ILE A 500 -20.90 29.08 1.16
CA ILE A 500 -21.34 30.48 1.23
C ILE A 500 -22.86 30.59 1.36
N LYS A 501 -23.62 29.82 0.56
CA LYS A 501 -25.09 29.81 0.65
C LYS A 501 -25.55 29.36 2.02
N LYS A 502 -25.00 28.25 2.52
CA LYS A 502 -25.33 27.72 3.85
C LYS A 502 -24.97 28.70 4.97
N ALA A 503 -23.86 29.42 4.84
CA ALA A 503 -23.48 30.46 5.79
C ALA A 503 -24.46 31.64 5.79
N LEU A 504 -24.96 32.05 4.61
CA LEU A 504 -25.96 33.12 4.47
C LEU A 504 -27.38 32.69 4.85
N GLU A 505 -27.70 31.40 4.80
CA GLU A 505 -28.96 30.86 5.34
C GLU A 505 -29.00 31.03 6.87
N VAL A 506 -27.87 30.80 7.55
CA VAL A 506 -27.75 30.94 9.01
C VAL A 506 -27.62 32.41 9.43
N ASP A 507 -26.79 33.20 8.74
CA ASP A 507 -26.61 34.63 8.99
C ASP A 507 -26.73 35.45 7.69
N PRO A 508 -27.95 35.83 7.29
CA PRO A 508 -28.20 36.57 6.05
C PRO A 508 -27.56 37.97 5.98
N HIS A 509 -27.07 38.52 7.10
CA HIS A 509 -26.50 39.86 7.20
C HIS A 509 -24.97 39.83 7.34
N ASN A 510 -24.35 38.65 7.28
CA ASN A 510 -22.91 38.51 7.41
C ASN A 510 -22.14 39.24 6.30
N ARG A 511 -21.42 40.31 6.68
CA ARG A 511 -20.69 41.15 5.72
C ARG A 511 -19.51 40.43 5.07
N GLU A 512 -18.83 39.57 5.83
CA GLU A 512 -17.64 38.83 5.34
C GLU A 512 -18.06 37.78 4.32
N VAL A 513 -19.11 37.02 4.61
CA VAL A 513 -19.65 36.01 3.69
C VAL A 513 -20.15 36.65 2.39
N LYS A 514 -20.85 37.80 2.46
CA LYS A 514 -21.27 38.55 1.26
C LYS A 514 -20.10 39.07 0.43
N LEU A 515 -18.98 39.40 1.07
CA LEU A 515 -17.79 39.85 0.36
C LEU A 515 -17.15 38.71 -0.43
N ILE A 516 -17.00 37.53 0.17
CA ILE A 516 -16.47 36.36 -0.53
C ILE A 516 -17.45 35.85 -1.60
N GLU A 517 -18.76 35.98 -1.41
CA GLU A 517 -19.77 35.69 -2.46
C GLU A 517 -19.56 36.59 -3.70
N LYS A 518 -19.28 37.88 -3.50
CA LYS A 518 -18.96 38.81 -4.59
C LYS A 518 -17.66 38.43 -5.30
N ASN A 519 -16.63 38.05 -4.53
CA ASN A 519 -15.35 37.60 -5.09
C ASN A 519 -15.51 36.30 -5.87
N LEU A 520 -16.28 35.33 -5.36
CA LEU A 520 -16.62 34.08 -6.02
C LEU A 520 -17.30 34.33 -7.37
N LYS A 521 -18.27 35.25 -7.43
CA LYS A 521 -18.93 35.65 -8.69
C LYS A 521 -17.92 36.18 -9.72
N ARG A 522 -16.93 36.98 -9.29
CA ARG A 522 -15.86 37.46 -10.17
C ARG A 522 -14.95 36.32 -10.65
N LEU A 523 -14.45 35.48 -9.72
CA LEU A 523 -13.58 34.34 -10.05
C LEU A 523 -14.26 33.36 -11.00
N ARG A 524 -15.58 33.17 -10.87
CA ARG A 524 -16.36 32.33 -11.78
C ARG A 524 -16.43 32.90 -13.20
N VAL A 525 -16.61 34.22 -13.33
CA VAL A 525 -16.57 34.89 -14.64
C VAL A 525 -15.17 34.79 -15.26
N GLU A 526 -14.11 34.93 -14.47
CA GLU A 526 -12.72 34.81 -14.93
C GLU A 526 -12.35 33.36 -15.31
N SER A 527 -12.74 32.38 -14.50
CA SER A 527 -12.62 30.95 -14.80
C SER A 527 -13.35 30.60 -16.09
N ASN A 528 -14.61 31.01 -16.24
CA ASN A 528 -15.38 30.79 -17.48
C ASN A 528 -14.72 31.42 -18.71
N LYS A 529 -14.07 32.59 -18.58
CA LYS A 529 -13.31 33.22 -19.67
C LYS A 529 -12.01 32.48 -19.98
N ARG A 530 -11.27 32.03 -18.95
CA ARG A 530 -10.06 31.19 -19.11
C ARG A 530 -10.41 29.89 -19.81
N ASP A 531 -11.44 29.22 -19.35
CA ASP A 531 -12.02 28.01 -19.94
C ASP A 531 -12.40 28.25 -21.40
N ALA A 532 -13.18 29.29 -21.71
CA ALA A 532 -13.55 29.62 -23.08
C ALA A 532 -12.33 29.87 -23.99
N LYS A 533 -11.29 30.56 -23.49
CA LYS A 533 -10.05 30.82 -24.23
C LYS A 533 -9.20 29.55 -24.41
N LEU A 534 -9.13 28.70 -23.39
CA LEU A 534 -8.47 27.40 -23.43
C LEU A 534 -9.16 26.49 -24.46
N TYR A 535 -10.49 26.40 -24.44
CA TYR A 535 -11.25 25.66 -25.45
C TYR A 535 -11.02 26.23 -26.85
N THR A 536 -11.04 27.55 -27.02
CA THR A 536 -10.77 28.19 -28.32
C THR A 536 -9.37 27.86 -28.85
N ASN A 537 -8.36 27.79 -27.98
CA ASN A 537 -6.98 27.43 -28.35
C ASN A 537 -6.79 25.93 -28.60
N ILE A 538 -7.45 25.07 -27.82
CA ILE A 538 -7.42 23.61 -27.99
C ILE A 538 -8.14 23.23 -29.30
N PHE A 539 -9.33 23.77 -29.56
CA PHE A 539 -10.04 23.54 -30.82
C PHE A 539 -9.38 24.24 -32.01
N GLY A 540 -8.68 25.36 -31.80
CA GLY A 540 -7.85 26.03 -32.81
C GLY A 540 -6.56 25.28 -33.17
N ARG A 541 -6.02 24.45 -32.26
CA ARG A 541 -4.93 23.51 -32.54
C ARG A 541 -5.44 22.19 -33.14
N ALA A 542 -6.56 21.66 -32.66
CA ALA A 542 -7.19 20.46 -33.21
C ALA A 542 -7.63 20.65 -34.68
N THR A 543 -8.06 21.86 -35.07
CA THR A 543 -8.34 22.18 -36.48
C THR A 543 -7.09 22.30 -37.36
N LYS A 544 -5.88 22.41 -36.77
CA LYS A 544 -4.61 22.43 -37.50
C LYS A 544 -3.86 21.09 -37.51
N MET A 545 -4.34 20.08 -36.77
CA MET A 545 -3.74 18.73 -36.67
C MET A 545 -4.69 17.62 -37.12
N LEU A 546 -5.50 17.85 -38.15
CA LEU A 546 -6.15 16.74 -38.87
C LEU A 546 -5.32 16.37 -40.11
N PRO A 547 -4.42 15.37 -40.04
CA PRO A 547 -4.42 14.35 -41.07
C PRO A 547 -5.65 13.45 -40.81
N VAL A 548 -6.59 13.49 -41.74
CA VAL A 548 -7.68 12.52 -42.01
C VAL A 548 -7.69 11.32 -41.04
N SER A 549 -8.69 11.27 -40.14
CA SER A 549 -9.01 10.02 -39.47
C SER A 549 -9.27 8.95 -40.54
N ASN A 550 -8.75 7.74 -40.33
CA ASN A 550 -8.97 6.61 -41.23
C ASN A 550 -10.41 6.06 -41.03
N SER A 551 -11.42 6.94 -41.06
CA SER A 551 -12.81 6.58 -40.89
C SER A 551 -13.34 5.95 -42.17
N GLN A 552 -14.01 4.80 -42.03
CA GLN A 552 -14.55 4.06 -43.15
C GLN A 552 -16.02 3.74 -42.90
N LEU A 553 -16.87 4.08 -43.88
CA LEU A 553 -18.31 3.88 -43.83
C LEU A 553 -18.65 2.40 -44.09
N VAL A 554 -19.36 1.78 -43.15
CA VAL A 554 -19.88 0.42 -43.27
C VAL A 554 -21.21 0.46 -44.03
N LYS A 555 -21.22 0.04 -45.31
CA LYS A 555 -22.44 -0.02 -46.12
C LYS A 555 -23.17 -1.37 -46.03
N PHE A 556 -22.41 -2.44 -45.84
CA PHE A 556 -22.90 -3.80 -45.75
C PHE A 556 -22.28 -4.44 -44.52
N LEU A 557 -23.12 -5.06 -43.69
CA LEU A 557 -22.69 -5.71 -42.48
C LEU A 557 -23.10 -7.18 -42.55
N PRO A 558 -22.15 -8.15 -42.54
CA PRO A 558 -22.48 -9.57 -42.63
C PRO A 558 -23.49 -9.98 -41.54
N GLY A 559 -24.46 -10.81 -41.91
CA GLY A 559 -25.58 -11.18 -41.03
C GLY A 559 -26.81 -10.26 -41.16
N PHE A 560 -26.67 -9.04 -41.70
CA PHE A 560 -27.81 -8.18 -42.03
C PHE A 560 -28.21 -8.37 -43.51
N GLN A 561 -29.52 -8.46 -43.80
CA GLN A 561 -29.99 -8.62 -45.17
C GLN A 561 -30.01 -7.28 -45.92
N GLY A 562 -29.10 -7.13 -46.89
CA GLY A 562 -29.02 -5.94 -47.75
C GLY A 562 -28.12 -4.83 -47.19
N PRO A 563 -28.14 -3.62 -47.80
CA PRO A 563 -27.39 -2.47 -47.28
C PRO A 563 -28.00 -1.97 -45.96
N LEU A 564 -27.16 -1.44 -45.07
CA LEU A 564 -27.63 -0.82 -43.83
C LEU A 564 -28.52 0.40 -44.14
N PRO A 565 -29.69 0.54 -43.49
CA PRO A 565 -30.59 1.69 -43.71
C PRO A 565 -30.15 2.95 -42.96
N PHE A 566 -29.02 2.91 -42.25
CA PHE A 566 -28.43 4.00 -41.49
C PHE A 566 -26.92 4.09 -41.78
N GLU A 567 -26.31 5.26 -41.52
CA GLU A 567 -24.87 5.45 -41.67
C GLU A 567 -24.16 4.94 -40.41
N LEU A 568 -23.42 3.84 -40.56
CA LEU A 568 -22.48 3.32 -39.56
C LEU A 568 -21.05 3.58 -40.02
N GLU A 569 -20.29 4.27 -39.20
CA GLU A 569 -18.86 4.49 -39.38
C GLU A 569 -18.10 3.79 -38.26
N THR A 570 -17.01 3.12 -38.59
CA THR A 570 -16.10 2.52 -37.61
C THR A 570 -14.68 2.98 -37.84
N GLY A 571 -13.88 3.00 -36.77
CA GLY A 571 -12.50 3.42 -36.87
C GLY A 571 -11.78 3.45 -35.55
N TYR A 572 -10.56 3.99 -35.60
CA TYR A 572 -9.68 4.14 -34.44
C TYR A 572 -9.33 5.61 -34.24
N VAL A 573 -9.32 6.04 -32.98
CA VAL A 573 -8.81 7.35 -32.56
C VAL A 573 -7.59 7.13 -31.67
N GLY A 574 -6.50 7.80 -32.00
CA GLY A 574 -5.30 7.85 -31.15
C GLY A 574 -5.51 8.79 -29.97
N VAL A 575 -5.21 8.33 -28.76
CA VAL A 575 -5.29 9.11 -27.52
C VAL A 575 -4.02 8.91 -26.70
N GLY A 576 -3.69 9.90 -25.86
CA GLY A 576 -2.41 9.97 -25.17
C GLY A 576 -1.46 11.02 -25.77
N GLU A 577 -0.32 11.30 -25.11
CA GLU A 577 0.62 12.35 -25.55
C GLU A 577 1.26 12.03 -26.91
N GLU A 578 1.38 10.74 -27.26
CA GLU A 578 1.98 10.24 -28.49
C GLU A 578 1.03 9.31 -29.29
N GLU A 579 -0.28 9.37 -29.02
CA GLU A 579 -1.30 8.45 -29.57
C GLU A 579 -0.97 6.96 -29.32
N GLU A 580 -0.31 6.67 -28.21
CA GLU A 580 0.13 5.35 -27.78
C GLU A 580 -1.05 4.37 -27.61
N VAL A 581 -2.25 4.88 -27.33
CA VAL A 581 -3.49 4.12 -27.25
C VAL A 581 -4.37 4.37 -28.48
N GLN A 582 -4.95 3.31 -29.03
CA GLN A 582 -5.88 3.36 -30.16
C GLN A 582 -7.26 2.86 -29.71
N LEU A 583 -8.19 3.78 -29.48
CA LEU A 583 -9.56 3.47 -29.09
C LEU A 583 -10.42 3.20 -30.32
N PHE A 584 -11.12 2.07 -30.34
CA PHE A 584 -12.05 1.72 -31.39
C PHE A 584 -13.44 2.31 -31.11
N TYR A 585 -14.09 2.82 -32.15
CA TYR A 585 -15.43 3.40 -32.06
C TYR A 585 -16.38 2.87 -33.13
N TYR A 586 -17.67 2.88 -32.78
CA TYR A 586 -18.80 2.74 -33.69
C TYR A 586 -19.59 4.04 -33.65
N PHE A 587 -19.69 4.74 -34.77
CA PHE A 587 -20.50 5.95 -34.89
C PHE A 587 -21.73 5.64 -35.74
N VAL A 588 -22.91 5.80 -35.14
CA VAL A 588 -24.19 5.71 -35.85
C VAL A 588 -24.77 7.10 -35.95
N LYS A 589 -24.89 7.59 -37.18
CA LYS A 589 -25.51 8.88 -37.45
C LYS A 589 -27.02 8.75 -37.33
N THR A 590 -27.66 9.81 -36.85
CA THR A 590 -29.11 9.79 -36.69
C THR A 590 -29.86 9.68 -38.02
N GLU A 591 -31.03 9.04 -37.97
CA GLU A 591 -31.98 8.97 -39.08
C GLU A 591 -32.75 10.29 -39.28
N ARG A 592 -32.76 11.19 -38.29
CA ARG A 592 -33.56 12.42 -38.29
C ARG A 592 -32.67 13.68 -38.31
N LYS A 593 -32.62 14.39 -39.44
CA LYS A 593 -31.89 15.67 -39.62
C LYS A 593 -30.57 15.77 -38.82
N PRO A 594 -29.49 15.14 -39.30
CA PRO A 594 -28.21 15.03 -38.58
C PRO A 594 -27.59 16.35 -38.10
N GLU A 595 -27.80 17.44 -38.83
CA GLU A 595 -27.31 18.79 -38.51
C GLU A 595 -27.94 19.39 -37.23
N GLU A 596 -29.17 18.96 -36.90
CA GLU A 596 -29.95 19.47 -35.77
C GLU A 596 -29.94 18.48 -34.58
N ALA A 597 -29.53 17.23 -34.81
CA ALA A 597 -29.61 16.17 -33.83
C ALA A 597 -28.45 16.21 -32.82
N PRO A 598 -28.71 15.84 -31.55
CA PRO A 598 -27.68 15.79 -30.55
C PRO A 598 -26.68 14.67 -30.83
N LEU A 599 -25.40 14.96 -30.61
CA LEU A 599 -24.33 13.98 -30.57
C LEU A 599 -24.19 13.45 -29.14
N MET A 600 -24.23 12.14 -28.97
CA MET A 600 -24.10 11.44 -27.71
C MET A 600 -22.91 10.50 -27.76
N LEU A 601 -22.21 10.36 -26.64
CA LEU A 601 -21.30 9.23 -26.42
C LEU A 601 -21.88 8.27 -25.43
N TRP A 602 -21.66 7.02 -25.76
CA TRP A 602 -21.98 5.90 -24.94
C TRP A 602 -20.70 5.18 -24.52
N LEU A 603 -20.57 4.99 -23.21
CA LEU A 603 -19.53 4.18 -22.59
C LEU A 603 -20.20 3.04 -21.84
N THR A 604 -19.93 1.82 -22.25
CA THR A 604 -20.34 0.63 -21.51
C THR A 604 -19.39 0.43 -20.31
N GLY A 605 -19.94 -0.08 -19.20
CA GLY A 605 -19.20 -0.28 -17.95
C GLY A 605 -18.30 -1.53 -17.91
N GLY A 606 -18.26 -2.20 -16.77
CA GLY A 606 -17.41 -3.35 -16.48
C GLY A 606 -16.65 -3.15 -15.16
N PRO A 607 -15.39 -2.64 -15.17
CA PRO A 607 -14.66 -2.09 -16.31
C PRO A 607 -14.25 -3.15 -17.35
N GLY A 608 -14.04 -2.70 -18.59
CA GLY A 608 -13.49 -3.55 -19.66
C GLY A 608 -14.52 -4.19 -20.60
N CYS A 609 -15.80 -3.80 -20.56
CA CYS A 609 -16.82 -4.33 -21.46
C CYS A 609 -16.99 -3.47 -22.72
N SER A 610 -17.06 -4.13 -23.88
CA SER A 610 -17.17 -3.48 -25.18
C SER A 610 -18.51 -2.77 -25.35
N SER A 611 -18.46 -1.57 -25.92
CA SER A 611 -19.65 -0.77 -26.24
C SER A 611 -20.43 -1.32 -27.44
N LEU A 612 -19.90 -2.34 -28.13
CA LEU A 612 -20.67 -3.15 -29.08
C LEU A 612 -21.89 -3.81 -28.39
N THR A 613 -21.79 -4.09 -27.09
CA THR A 613 -22.92 -4.55 -26.27
C THR A 613 -24.11 -3.61 -26.40
N ALA A 614 -23.88 -2.31 -26.20
CA ALA A 614 -24.96 -1.33 -26.23
C ALA A 614 -25.50 -1.11 -27.64
N LEU A 615 -24.64 -1.27 -28.65
CA LEU A 615 -25.02 -1.19 -30.05
C LEU A 615 -25.97 -2.33 -30.47
N LEU A 616 -25.80 -3.54 -29.90
CA LEU A 616 -26.52 -4.76 -30.31
C LEU A 616 -27.65 -5.19 -29.38
N TYR A 617 -27.68 -4.74 -28.12
CA TYR A 617 -28.65 -5.22 -27.13
C TYR A 617 -29.41 -4.12 -26.38
N GLU A 618 -28.86 -2.91 -26.35
CA GLU A 618 -29.43 -1.83 -25.53
C GLU A 618 -30.08 -0.76 -26.41
N ILE A 619 -29.28 0.15 -26.97
CA ILE A 619 -29.78 1.41 -27.54
C ILE A 619 -29.43 1.59 -29.02
N GLY A 620 -28.60 0.70 -29.59
CA GLY A 620 -28.21 0.78 -30.99
C GLY A 620 -29.28 0.27 -31.97
N PRO A 621 -29.02 0.41 -33.28
CA PRO A 621 -30.00 0.16 -34.34
C PRO A 621 -30.20 -1.31 -34.72
N LEU A 622 -29.43 -2.23 -34.12
CA LEU A 622 -29.40 -3.64 -34.51
C LEU A 622 -29.71 -4.54 -33.30
N ASN A 623 -30.29 -5.70 -33.58
CA ASN A 623 -30.48 -6.82 -32.66
C ASN A 623 -30.06 -8.11 -33.35
N PHE A 624 -29.62 -9.12 -32.60
CA PHE A 624 -29.52 -10.48 -33.13
C PHE A 624 -30.91 -11.11 -33.28
N ASN A 625 -31.08 -11.89 -34.34
CA ASN A 625 -32.16 -12.86 -34.40
C ASN A 625 -31.78 -14.05 -33.49
N ILE A 626 -32.54 -14.26 -32.42
CA ILE A 626 -32.25 -15.28 -31.41
C ILE A 626 -32.78 -16.63 -31.89
N GLU A 627 -31.92 -17.38 -32.56
CA GLU A 627 -32.17 -18.73 -33.06
C GLU A 627 -31.03 -19.66 -32.66
N GLN A 628 -31.30 -20.97 -32.61
CA GLN A 628 -30.28 -21.94 -32.24
C GLN A 628 -29.10 -21.88 -33.21
N TYR A 629 -27.91 -21.63 -32.67
CA TYR A 629 -26.67 -21.57 -33.44
C TYR A 629 -26.39 -22.92 -34.10
N ASN A 630 -26.35 -22.90 -35.43
CA ASN A 630 -26.17 -24.07 -36.28
C ASN A 630 -24.79 -24.09 -36.96
N GLY A 631 -23.87 -23.22 -36.55
CA GLY A 631 -22.55 -23.04 -37.16
C GLY A 631 -22.51 -22.05 -38.33
N SER A 632 -23.65 -21.50 -38.75
CA SER A 632 -23.71 -20.40 -39.72
C SER A 632 -23.61 -19.03 -39.04
N LEU A 633 -23.18 -18.01 -39.80
CA LEU A 633 -23.02 -16.65 -39.29
C LEU A 633 -24.34 -16.13 -38.69
N PRO A 634 -24.36 -15.66 -37.43
CA PRO A 634 -25.57 -15.13 -36.80
C PRO A 634 -26.17 -13.96 -37.59
N THR A 635 -27.50 -13.87 -37.60
CA THR A 635 -28.24 -12.88 -38.38
C THR A 635 -28.70 -11.69 -37.54
N LEU A 636 -28.82 -10.53 -38.18
CA LEU A 636 -29.12 -9.24 -37.57
C LEU A 636 -30.47 -8.70 -38.09
N THR A 637 -31.20 -8.05 -37.20
CA THR A 637 -32.47 -7.36 -37.48
C THR A 637 -32.43 -5.93 -36.95
N LEU A 638 -33.35 -5.08 -37.40
CA LEU A 638 -33.43 -3.70 -36.92
C LEU A 638 -34.06 -3.62 -35.54
N ASN A 639 -33.47 -2.80 -34.66
CA ASN A 639 -34.06 -2.45 -33.38
C ASN A 639 -35.09 -1.31 -33.56
N PRO A 640 -36.40 -1.54 -33.34
CA PRO A 640 -37.40 -0.49 -33.46
C PRO A 640 -37.30 0.58 -32.37
N TYR A 641 -36.59 0.33 -31.27
CA TYR A 641 -36.47 1.24 -30.11
C TYR A 641 -35.08 1.88 -30.00
N ALA A 642 -34.31 1.87 -31.09
CA ALA A 642 -32.97 2.44 -31.13
C ALA A 642 -32.96 3.94 -30.83
N TRP A 643 -32.08 4.38 -29.94
CA TRP A 643 -31.89 5.80 -29.60
C TRP A 643 -31.25 6.57 -30.75
N THR A 644 -30.56 5.87 -31.66
CA THR A 644 -29.97 6.43 -32.88
C THR A 644 -31.02 7.05 -33.82
N LYS A 645 -32.30 6.70 -33.66
CA LYS A 645 -33.40 7.34 -34.40
C LYS A 645 -33.56 8.84 -34.14
N VAL A 646 -33.13 9.30 -32.96
CA VAL A 646 -33.28 10.71 -32.53
C VAL A 646 -31.96 11.40 -32.21
N SER A 647 -30.84 10.66 -32.15
CA SER A 647 -29.52 11.17 -31.81
C SER A 647 -28.43 10.49 -32.61
N SER A 648 -27.35 11.20 -32.91
CA SER A 648 -26.14 10.54 -33.43
C SER A 648 -25.34 10.03 -32.24
N ILE A 649 -24.94 8.76 -32.24
CA ILE A 649 -24.31 8.13 -31.08
C ILE A 649 -22.94 7.58 -31.48
N ILE A 650 -21.93 7.90 -30.68
CA ILE A 650 -20.63 7.26 -30.73
C ILE A 650 -20.52 6.27 -29.56
N PHE A 651 -20.30 5.01 -29.88
CA PHE A 651 -20.00 3.94 -28.94
C PHE A 651 -18.50 3.72 -28.93
N VAL A 652 -17.84 3.78 -27.77
CA VAL A 652 -16.38 3.66 -27.68
C VAL A 652 -15.99 2.47 -26.82
N ASP A 653 -15.11 1.62 -27.33
CA ASP A 653 -14.50 0.55 -26.55
C ASP A 653 -13.41 1.15 -25.64
N SER A 654 -13.68 1.26 -24.34
CA SER A 654 -12.81 1.90 -23.36
C SER A 654 -12.86 1.13 -22.02
N PRO A 655 -11.74 0.98 -21.28
CA PRO A 655 -10.38 1.47 -21.56
C PRO A 655 -9.64 0.64 -22.63
N VAL A 656 -8.36 0.92 -22.85
CA VAL A 656 -7.50 0.13 -23.75
C VAL A 656 -7.54 -1.37 -23.39
N GLY A 657 -7.53 -2.25 -24.41
CA GLY A 657 -7.72 -3.69 -24.23
C GLY A 657 -9.19 -4.15 -24.20
N THR A 658 -10.12 -3.21 -24.21
CA THR A 658 -11.57 -3.49 -24.34
C THR A 658 -11.96 -3.64 -25.79
N GLY A 659 -12.76 -4.66 -26.10
CA GLY A 659 -13.29 -4.89 -27.45
C GLY A 659 -12.19 -4.90 -28.52
N PHE A 660 -12.20 -3.91 -29.42
CA PHE A 660 -11.19 -3.77 -30.47
C PHE A 660 -10.08 -2.74 -30.20
N SER A 661 -10.08 -2.08 -29.03
CA SER A 661 -9.10 -1.06 -28.63
C SER A 661 -7.77 -1.66 -28.18
N TYR A 662 -6.63 -1.06 -28.56
CA TYR A 662 -5.29 -1.62 -28.31
C TYR A 662 -4.20 -0.55 -28.09
N ALA A 663 -3.07 -0.93 -27.52
CA ALA A 663 -1.88 -0.08 -27.35
C ALA A 663 -0.80 -0.37 -28.40
N ARG A 664 -0.01 0.64 -28.79
CA ARG A 664 1.09 0.52 -29.76
C ARG A 664 2.38 -0.06 -29.14
N SER A 665 2.54 -0.03 -27.81
CA SER A 665 3.69 -0.56 -27.05
C SER A 665 3.23 -1.38 -25.84
N SER A 666 4.12 -2.21 -25.28
CA SER A 666 3.88 -2.89 -23.99
C SER A 666 3.82 -1.87 -22.86
N PHE A 667 2.77 -1.93 -22.04
CA PHE A 667 2.51 -0.99 -20.95
C PHE A 667 3.66 -0.92 -19.93
N ALA A 668 4.05 0.30 -19.56
CA ALA A 668 4.87 0.54 -18.36
C ALA A 668 4.00 0.66 -17.09
N SER A 669 2.69 0.93 -17.23
CA SER A 669 1.74 1.14 -16.12
C SER A 669 0.30 0.71 -16.48
N PRO A 670 -0.51 0.26 -15.50
CA PRO A 670 -1.91 -0.16 -15.72
C PRO A 670 -2.87 1.03 -15.93
N PRO A 671 -3.94 0.90 -16.74
CA PRO A 671 -4.96 1.95 -16.90
C PRO A 671 -5.69 2.29 -15.59
N SER A 672 -6.05 3.56 -15.39
CA SER A 672 -6.77 4.07 -14.21
C SER A 672 -8.08 4.82 -14.52
N ASP A 673 -8.88 5.14 -13.48
CA ASP A 673 -10.12 5.92 -13.62
C ASP A 673 -9.82 7.35 -14.14
N SER A 674 -8.76 7.98 -13.62
CA SER A 674 -8.35 9.31 -14.03
C SER A 674 -7.92 9.37 -15.51
N GLU A 675 -7.20 8.35 -15.99
CA GLU A 675 -6.79 8.25 -17.39
C GLU A 675 -7.97 7.97 -18.31
N GLN A 676 -8.88 7.06 -17.91
CA GLN A 676 -10.10 6.78 -18.66
C GLN A 676 -10.94 8.05 -18.87
N VAL A 677 -11.13 8.84 -17.81
CA VAL A 677 -11.86 10.12 -17.87
C VAL A 677 -11.09 11.14 -18.70
N GLY A 678 -9.75 11.19 -18.60
CA GLY A 678 -8.89 12.03 -19.44
C GLY A 678 -9.07 11.75 -20.94
N HIS A 679 -9.04 10.48 -21.33
CA HIS A 679 -9.26 10.05 -22.72
C HIS A 679 -10.70 10.33 -23.20
N ALA A 680 -11.70 10.05 -22.36
CA ALA A 680 -13.11 10.33 -22.70
C ALA A 680 -13.42 11.84 -22.78
N LEU A 681 -12.73 12.67 -21.99
CA LEU A 681 -12.90 14.13 -22.00
C LEU A 681 -12.24 14.78 -23.21
N GLN A 682 -11.11 14.25 -23.69
CA GLN A 682 -10.54 14.63 -24.99
C GLN A 682 -11.55 14.41 -26.13
N PHE A 683 -12.50 13.49 -25.93
CA PHE A 683 -13.48 13.10 -26.93
C PHE A 683 -14.68 14.06 -27.05
N LEU A 684 -15.21 14.70 -25.98
CA LEU A 684 -16.55 15.34 -26.05
C LEU A 684 -16.91 16.46 -25.08
N ARG A 685 -17.94 17.26 -25.45
CA ARG A 685 -18.84 18.06 -24.56
C ARG A 685 -20.23 18.34 -25.12
N LYS A 686 -21.31 18.19 -24.29
CA LYS A 686 -22.61 18.93 -24.30
C LYS A 686 -23.63 18.55 -23.18
N GLY A 687 -23.52 17.38 -22.52
CA GLY A 687 -24.39 16.92 -21.40
C GLY A 687 -24.10 15.47 -20.97
N TYR A 688 -24.79 14.88 -19.98
CA TYR A 688 -24.56 13.48 -19.53
C TYR A 688 -25.83 12.72 -19.09
N ILE A 689 -25.82 11.39 -19.27
CA ILE A 689 -26.86 10.42 -18.86
C ILE A 689 -26.17 9.26 -18.15
N LEU A 690 -26.79 8.74 -17.09
CA LEU A 690 -26.31 7.57 -16.35
C LEU A 690 -27.43 6.55 -16.14
N GLY A 691 -27.19 5.30 -16.55
CA GLY A 691 -28.01 4.14 -16.22
C GLY A 691 -27.33 3.28 -15.17
N ASN A 692 -28.01 3.05 -14.05
CA ASN A 692 -27.56 2.20 -12.95
C ASN A 692 -26.09 2.47 -12.52
N PRO A 693 -25.70 3.72 -12.21
CA PRO A 693 -24.31 4.09 -12.02
C PRO A 693 -23.77 3.66 -10.65
N VAL A 694 -22.56 3.09 -10.65
CA VAL A 694 -21.70 2.95 -9.45
C VAL A 694 -21.05 4.31 -9.18
N THR A 695 -21.34 4.93 -8.03
CA THR A 695 -20.82 6.26 -7.66
C THR A 695 -20.12 6.29 -6.30
N VAL A 696 -20.45 5.36 -5.40
CA VAL A 696 -19.79 5.08 -4.12
C VAL A 696 -19.75 3.56 -3.90
N PRO A 697 -18.75 2.85 -4.45
CA PRO A 697 -18.74 1.39 -4.53
C PRO A 697 -19.00 0.67 -3.20
N GLN A 698 -18.56 1.26 -2.09
CA GLN A 698 -18.76 0.74 -0.74
C GLN A 698 -20.24 0.82 -0.31
N ASP A 699 -20.89 1.98 -0.49
CA ASP A 699 -22.30 2.19 -0.13
C ASP A 699 -23.24 1.36 -1.02
N GLU A 700 -22.93 1.21 -2.30
CA GLU A 700 -23.69 0.36 -3.21
C GLU A 700 -23.61 -1.12 -2.80
N GLY A 701 -22.42 -1.58 -2.41
CA GLY A 701 -22.23 -2.92 -1.87
C GLY A 701 -22.99 -3.16 -0.57
N ASN A 702 -23.04 -2.18 0.32
CA ASN A 702 -23.79 -2.29 1.59
C ASN A 702 -25.30 -2.27 1.36
N SER A 703 -25.77 -1.50 0.38
CA SER A 703 -27.21 -1.36 0.05
C SER A 703 -27.85 -2.65 -0.49
N ARG A 704 -27.07 -3.65 -0.93
CA ARG A 704 -27.59 -4.94 -1.44
C ARG A 704 -28.35 -5.74 -0.39
N ILE A 705 -27.95 -5.64 0.88
CA ILE A 705 -28.63 -6.35 1.97
C ILE A 705 -29.99 -5.72 2.24
N THR A 706 -30.06 -4.39 2.32
CA THR A 706 -31.32 -3.64 2.43
C THR A 706 -32.23 -3.90 1.23
N PHE A 707 -31.68 -3.99 0.03
CA PHE A 707 -32.45 -4.36 -1.18
C PHE A 707 -33.00 -5.77 -1.09
N ALA A 708 -32.19 -6.75 -0.71
CA ALA A 708 -32.64 -8.13 -0.55
C ALA A 708 -33.77 -8.25 0.47
N HIS A 709 -33.69 -7.52 1.58
CA HIS A 709 -34.76 -7.45 2.56
C HIS A 709 -36.02 -6.81 1.98
N GLY A 710 -35.89 -5.64 1.36
CA GLY A 710 -37.02 -4.93 0.75
C GLY A 710 -37.73 -5.69 -0.37
N MET A 711 -37.03 -6.59 -1.06
CA MET A 711 -37.59 -7.47 -2.10
C MET A 711 -38.01 -8.85 -1.57
N GLY A 712 -37.91 -9.08 -0.25
CA GLY A 712 -38.32 -10.34 0.39
C GLY A 712 -37.42 -11.54 0.10
N LEU A 713 -36.18 -11.31 -0.31
CA LEU A 713 -35.18 -12.36 -0.59
C LEU A 713 -34.52 -12.91 0.68
N ILE A 714 -34.54 -12.13 1.76
CA ILE A 714 -34.10 -12.55 3.09
C ILE A 714 -35.18 -12.20 4.14
N PRO A 715 -35.30 -13.00 5.22
CA PRO A 715 -36.27 -12.76 6.28
C PRO A 715 -35.82 -11.64 7.25
N ASP A 716 -36.78 -11.08 7.99
CA ASP A 716 -36.56 -9.98 8.94
C ASP A 716 -35.50 -10.30 10.01
N ASP A 717 -35.52 -11.52 10.57
CA ASP A 717 -34.59 -11.98 11.60
C ASP A 717 -33.14 -12.05 11.11
N LEU A 718 -32.93 -12.47 9.86
CA LEU A 718 -31.62 -12.46 9.23
C LEU A 718 -31.15 -11.02 8.96
N PHE A 719 -32.03 -10.14 8.49
CA PHE A 719 -31.71 -8.73 8.25
C PHE A 719 -31.31 -8.00 9.54
N GLU A 720 -32.11 -8.11 10.61
CA GLU A 720 -31.81 -7.53 11.92
C GLU A 720 -30.51 -8.09 12.52
N SER A 721 -30.24 -9.38 12.31
CA SER A 721 -29.00 -10.02 12.76
C SER A 721 -27.79 -9.48 12.01
N LEU A 722 -27.92 -9.25 10.70
CA LEU A 722 -26.88 -8.61 9.88
C LEU A 722 -26.62 -7.18 10.33
N GLU A 723 -27.65 -6.35 10.50
CA GLU A 723 -27.49 -4.98 11.01
C GLU A 723 -26.77 -4.95 12.37
N ARG A 724 -27.19 -5.80 13.30
CA ARG A 724 -26.62 -5.85 14.66
C ARG A 724 -25.19 -6.36 14.69
N SER A 725 -24.90 -7.44 13.98
CA SER A 725 -23.59 -8.09 14.04
C SER A 725 -22.54 -7.40 13.16
N CYS A 726 -22.93 -6.75 12.07
CA CYS A 726 -22.03 -6.12 11.11
C CYS A 726 -22.00 -4.59 11.20
N GLY A 727 -22.93 -3.94 11.93
CA GLY A 727 -22.93 -2.49 12.15
C GLY A 727 -23.13 -1.65 10.89
N GLY A 728 -23.79 -2.20 9.87
CA GLY A 728 -24.01 -1.53 8.57
C GLY A 728 -22.83 -1.61 7.60
N GLU A 729 -21.70 -2.23 7.99
CA GLU A 729 -20.56 -2.49 7.11
C GLU A 729 -20.51 -3.97 6.72
N TYR A 730 -20.88 -4.25 5.47
CA TYR A 730 -21.02 -5.61 4.96
C TYR A 730 -19.94 -5.96 3.94
N GLN A 731 -19.18 -5.01 3.42
CA GLN A 731 -18.17 -5.24 2.39
C GLN A 731 -16.80 -5.59 3.00
N THR A 732 -16.41 -4.92 4.08
CA THR A 732 -15.12 -5.05 4.76
C THR A 732 -15.32 -5.49 6.22
N ILE A 733 -15.57 -6.79 6.40
CA ILE A 733 -15.85 -7.37 7.72
C ILE A 733 -14.54 -7.76 8.43
N ASP A 734 -14.39 -7.42 9.71
CA ASP A 734 -13.28 -7.89 10.56
C ASP A 734 -13.27 -9.43 10.57
N PRO A 735 -12.16 -10.09 10.18
CA PRO A 735 -12.05 -11.55 10.17
C PRO A 735 -12.30 -12.21 11.53
N ARG A 736 -12.16 -11.45 12.62
CA ARG A 736 -12.44 -11.92 13.99
C ARG A 736 -13.92 -11.84 14.35
N ASN A 737 -14.74 -11.14 13.58
CA ASN A 737 -16.19 -11.04 13.79
C ASN A 737 -16.91 -12.26 13.20
N ALA A 738 -16.80 -13.39 13.89
CA ALA A 738 -17.37 -14.67 13.47
C ALA A 738 -18.91 -14.61 13.32
N GLU A 739 -19.59 -13.78 14.11
CA GLU A 739 -21.05 -13.64 14.08
C GLU A 739 -21.53 -12.96 12.79
N CYS A 740 -20.91 -11.83 12.41
CA CYS A 740 -21.21 -11.17 11.14
C CYS A 740 -20.89 -12.07 9.93
N LEU A 741 -19.75 -12.78 9.97
CA LEU A 741 -19.37 -13.71 8.89
C LEU A 741 -20.40 -14.83 8.70
N LYS A 742 -20.95 -15.37 9.79
CA LYS A 742 -22.00 -16.39 9.75
C LYS A 742 -23.30 -15.85 9.15
N HIS A 743 -23.75 -14.68 9.58
CA HIS A 743 -24.98 -14.07 9.04
C HIS A 743 -24.81 -13.70 7.56
N LYS A 744 -23.64 -13.20 7.16
CA LYS A 744 -23.32 -12.92 5.77
C LYS A 744 -23.32 -14.19 4.90
N GLN A 745 -22.83 -15.31 5.42
CA GLN A 745 -22.92 -16.60 4.72
C GLN A 745 -24.37 -17.06 4.52
N ALA A 746 -25.24 -16.85 5.51
CA ALA A 746 -26.66 -17.14 5.38
C ALA A 746 -27.32 -16.27 4.30
N TYR A 747 -26.98 -14.98 4.26
CA TYR A 747 -27.38 -14.06 3.18
C TYR A 747 -26.95 -14.57 1.79
N HIS A 748 -25.69 -14.95 1.60
CA HIS A 748 -25.20 -15.47 0.32
C HIS A 748 -25.94 -16.73 -0.11
N THR A 749 -26.28 -17.60 0.85
CA THR A 749 -27.04 -18.82 0.56
C THR A 749 -28.40 -18.49 -0.05
N CYS A 750 -29.11 -17.51 0.52
CA CYS A 750 -30.43 -17.06 0.03
C CYS A 750 -30.38 -16.52 -1.41
N ILE A 751 -29.31 -15.80 -1.78
CA ILE A 751 -29.20 -15.13 -3.08
C ILE A 751 -28.37 -15.89 -4.13
N SER A 752 -27.82 -17.06 -3.77
CA SER A 752 -26.85 -17.78 -4.63
C SER A 752 -27.39 -18.23 -5.99
N GLN A 753 -28.72 -18.34 -6.14
CA GLN A 753 -29.37 -18.89 -7.34
C GLN A 753 -30.23 -17.86 -8.10
N ILE A 754 -30.19 -16.58 -7.73
CA ILE A 754 -30.95 -15.53 -8.41
C ILE A 754 -30.08 -14.76 -9.39
N ASN A 755 -30.69 -14.17 -10.41
CA ASN A 755 -30.02 -13.26 -11.32
C ASN A 755 -29.88 -11.87 -10.69
N LEU A 756 -28.67 -11.47 -10.31
CA LEU A 756 -28.44 -10.19 -9.65
C LEU A 756 -28.73 -8.98 -10.56
N ALA A 757 -28.61 -9.13 -11.88
CA ALA A 757 -28.89 -8.03 -12.83
C ALA A 757 -30.40 -7.78 -13.00
N HIS A 758 -31.23 -8.78 -12.73
CA HIS A 758 -32.69 -8.66 -12.70
C HIS A 758 -33.26 -9.82 -11.88
N ILE A 759 -33.63 -9.57 -10.62
CA ILE A 759 -33.91 -10.64 -9.64
C ILE A 759 -35.08 -11.58 -9.99
N LEU A 760 -35.94 -11.18 -10.92
CA LEU A 760 -37.07 -12.00 -11.41
C LEU A 760 -36.77 -12.80 -12.69
N GLU A 761 -35.62 -12.58 -13.33
CA GLU A 761 -35.22 -13.38 -14.50
C GLU A 761 -34.41 -14.62 -14.08
N TRP A 762 -34.30 -15.59 -14.99
CA TRP A 762 -33.54 -16.82 -14.74
C TRP A 762 -32.06 -16.52 -14.52
N ASN A 763 -31.45 -17.27 -13.60
CA ASN A 763 -30.01 -17.25 -13.40
C ASN A 763 -29.34 -18.04 -14.53
N CYS A 764 -28.74 -17.31 -15.46
CA CYS A 764 -28.19 -17.86 -16.70
C CYS A 764 -26.66 -17.94 -16.64
N GLU A 765 -26.10 -18.91 -17.38
CA GLU A 765 -24.65 -19.04 -17.51
C GLU A 765 -24.03 -17.83 -18.22
N LEU A 766 -22.85 -17.42 -17.74
CA LEU A 766 -22.11 -16.28 -18.28
C LEU A 766 -21.24 -16.69 -19.46
N VAL A 767 -21.28 -15.89 -20.53
CA VAL A 767 -20.51 -16.09 -21.78
C VAL A 767 -19.17 -15.35 -21.76
N SER A 768 -18.83 -14.65 -20.68
CA SER A 768 -17.54 -14.00 -20.50
C SER A 768 -16.94 -14.42 -19.16
N PRO A 769 -15.62 -14.25 -18.96
CA PRO A 769 -15.00 -14.53 -17.67
C PRO A 769 -15.78 -13.84 -16.55
N LYS A 770 -15.99 -14.53 -15.43
CA LYS A 770 -16.63 -13.89 -14.28
C LYS A 770 -15.76 -12.69 -13.85
N PRO A 771 -16.37 -11.53 -13.54
CA PRO A 771 -15.60 -10.43 -12.97
C PRO A 771 -14.86 -10.92 -11.71
N PRO A 772 -13.63 -10.44 -11.44
CA PRO A 772 -12.87 -10.83 -10.25
C PRO A 772 -13.74 -10.65 -9.00
N LEU A 773 -13.72 -11.64 -8.10
CA LEU A 773 -14.55 -11.65 -6.89
C LEU A 773 -14.50 -10.32 -6.12
N HIS A 774 -13.35 -9.64 -6.05
CA HIS A 774 -13.21 -8.32 -5.41
C HIS A 774 -14.13 -7.22 -5.97
N MET A 775 -14.60 -7.31 -7.22
CA MET A 775 -15.58 -6.39 -7.78
C MET A 775 -17.02 -6.64 -7.29
N LEU A 776 -17.29 -7.83 -6.74
CA LEU A 776 -18.59 -8.17 -6.16
C LEU A 776 -18.51 -8.26 -4.62
N GLU A 777 -17.41 -8.80 -4.06
CA GLU A 777 -17.11 -9.06 -2.65
C GLU A 777 -15.60 -9.20 -2.35
N LYS A 778 -15.09 -8.54 -1.30
CA LYS A 778 -13.65 -8.42 -1.00
C LYS A 778 -12.90 -9.68 -0.49
N ARG A 779 -13.48 -10.88 -0.34
CA ARG A 779 -12.73 -12.11 0.07
C ARG A 779 -13.31 -13.43 -0.44
N ARG A 780 -12.40 -14.42 -0.62
CA ARG A 780 -12.68 -15.85 -0.89
C ARG A 780 -13.41 -16.50 0.29
N TYR A 781 -14.52 -17.19 0.01
CA TYR A 781 -14.99 -18.30 0.84
C TYR A 781 -14.68 -19.61 0.11
N LEU A 782 -14.18 -20.60 0.86
CA LEU A 782 -13.96 -21.97 0.39
C LEU A 782 -15.30 -22.63 0.04
N SER A 783 -15.79 -22.38 -1.17
CA SER A 783 -16.59 -23.36 -1.89
C SER A 783 -15.76 -23.76 -3.10
N ASN A 784 -15.16 -24.95 -3.03
CA ASN A 784 -14.43 -25.57 -4.13
C ASN A 784 -15.30 -25.57 -5.39
N LYS A 785 -14.95 -24.69 -6.32
CA LYS A 785 -15.29 -24.79 -7.73
C LYS A 785 -14.35 -23.84 -8.48
N ASP A 786 -13.11 -24.30 -8.63
CA ASP A 786 -12.21 -23.84 -9.67
C ASP A 786 -12.96 -23.84 -10.99
N TYR A 787 -13.14 -22.66 -11.59
CA TYR A 787 -13.70 -22.56 -12.93
C TYR A 787 -12.76 -21.77 -13.82
N ASN A 788 -12.02 -22.57 -14.59
CA ASN A 788 -11.18 -22.16 -15.69
C ASN A 788 -11.91 -21.24 -16.68
N VAL A 789 -11.12 -20.36 -17.29
CA VAL A 789 -11.17 -19.96 -18.70
C VAL A 789 -11.97 -20.95 -19.53
N PHE A 790 -12.87 -20.47 -20.41
CA PHE A 790 -13.58 -21.24 -21.44
C PHE A 790 -12.84 -22.52 -21.84
N SER A 791 -13.16 -23.61 -21.15
CA SER A 791 -12.91 -24.97 -21.60
C SER A 791 -14.14 -25.32 -22.42
N GLU A 792 -13.97 -26.06 -23.51
CA GLU A 792 -15.04 -26.58 -24.38
C GLU A 792 -16.09 -27.47 -23.62
N SER A 793 -16.07 -27.49 -22.29
CA SER A 793 -16.80 -28.37 -21.39
C SER A 793 -17.96 -27.74 -20.62
N THR A 794 -18.23 -26.43 -20.72
CA THR A 794 -19.47 -25.83 -20.18
C THR A 794 -20.57 -25.84 -21.25
N PRO A 795 -21.79 -26.32 -20.95
CA PRO A 795 -22.88 -26.28 -21.91
C PRO A 795 -23.18 -24.83 -22.33
N PRO A 796 -23.57 -24.57 -23.59
CA PRO A 796 -23.98 -23.23 -23.99
C PRO A 796 -25.23 -22.80 -23.20
N PRO A 797 -25.45 -21.49 -22.99
CA PRO A 797 -26.70 -21.00 -22.42
C PRO A 797 -27.92 -21.51 -23.19
N THR A 798 -29.06 -21.59 -22.52
CA THR A 798 -30.33 -21.91 -23.20
C THR A 798 -30.83 -20.70 -24.01
N LEU A 799 -31.66 -20.94 -25.02
CA LEU A 799 -32.25 -19.87 -25.85
C LEU A 799 -33.08 -18.86 -25.05
N ASP A 800 -33.69 -19.31 -23.95
CA ASP A 800 -34.49 -18.46 -23.05
C ASP A 800 -33.62 -17.50 -22.22
N CYS A 801 -32.30 -17.70 -22.21
CA CYS A 801 -31.36 -16.83 -21.54
C CYS A 801 -30.87 -15.71 -22.47
N ARG A 802 -30.91 -14.47 -21.99
CA ARG A 802 -30.30 -13.31 -22.68
C ARG A 802 -28.82 -13.53 -22.98
N SER A 803 -28.14 -14.32 -22.15
CA SER A 803 -26.74 -14.67 -22.37
C SER A 803 -26.48 -15.45 -23.66
N TYR A 804 -27.50 -16.11 -24.22
CA TYR A 804 -27.41 -16.70 -25.54
C TYR A 804 -27.15 -15.68 -26.64
N GLY A 805 -27.81 -14.52 -26.57
CA GLY A 805 -27.55 -13.42 -27.49
C GLY A 805 -26.09 -13.00 -27.46
N TYR A 806 -25.47 -12.95 -26.27
CA TYR A 806 -24.06 -12.59 -26.11
C TYR A 806 -23.12 -13.64 -26.74
N LEU A 807 -23.47 -14.92 -26.67
CA LEU A 807 -22.76 -15.98 -27.39
C LEU A 807 -22.79 -15.75 -28.91
N LEU A 808 -23.95 -15.37 -29.44
CA LEU A 808 -24.07 -15.02 -30.86
C LEU A 808 -23.20 -13.81 -31.22
N SER A 809 -23.06 -12.78 -30.36
CA SER A 809 -22.08 -11.71 -30.63
C SER A 809 -20.67 -12.23 -30.69
N GLU A 810 -20.26 -13.14 -29.83
CA GLU A 810 -18.87 -13.62 -29.87
C GLU A 810 -18.57 -14.39 -31.15
N TYR A 811 -19.49 -15.22 -31.63
CA TYR A 811 -19.36 -15.90 -32.92
C TYR A 811 -19.35 -14.91 -34.09
N TRP A 812 -20.28 -13.96 -34.08
CA TRP A 812 -20.42 -12.99 -35.14
C TRP A 812 -19.20 -12.04 -35.22
N THR A 813 -18.79 -11.46 -34.10
CA THR A 813 -17.72 -10.43 -34.09
C THR A 813 -16.33 -11.02 -34.35
N ASN A 814 -16.15 -12.33 -34.15
CA ASN A 814 -14.90 -13.03 -34.46
C ASN A 814 -14.84 -13.63 -35.87
N ASP A 815 -15.95 -13.59 -36.63
CA ASP A 815 -15.94 -13.97 -38.04
C ASP A 815 -15.05 -13.00 -38.85
N GLN A 816 -14.26 -13.55 -39.77
CA GLN A 816 -13.30 -12.77 -40.54
C GLN A 816 -13.98 -11.69 -41.40
N TYR A 817 -15.12 -12.01 -42.03
CA TYR A 817 -15.82 -11.08 -42.90
C TYR A 817 -16.47 -9.96 -42.10
N VAL A 818 -16.95 -10.26 -40.89
CA VAL A 818 -17.45 -9.23 -39.97
C VAL A 818 -16.33 -8.27 -39.57
N ARG A 819 -15.16 -8.79 -39.20
CA ARG A 819 -14.00 -7.95 -38.83
C ARG A 819 -13.49 -7.10 -40.00
N GLU A 820 -13.50 -7.63 -41.21
CA GLU A 820 -13.18 -6.87 -42.41
C GLU A 820 -14.23 -5.77 -42.69
N ALA A 821 -15.52 -6.07 -42.54
CA ALA A 821 -16.60 -5.10 -42.70
C ALA A 821 -16.59 -3.98 -41.64
N LEU A 822 -16.16 -4.28 -40.40
CA LEU A 822 -15.98 -3.30 -39.32
C LEU A 822 -14.63 -2.58 -39.40
N HIS A 823 -13.81 -2.85 -40.41
CA HIS A 823 -12.50 -2.23 -40.63
C HIS A 823 -11.50 -2.47 -39.48
N ILE A 824 -11.54 -3.66 -38.87
CA ILE A 824 -10.63 -4.04 -37.80
C ILE A 824 -9.22 -4.25 -38.37
N ARG A 825 -8.22 -3.60 -37.75
CA ARG A 825 -6.82 -3.73 -38.17
C ARG A 825 -6.33 -5.17 -37.99
N LYS A 826 -5.82 -5.81 -39.05
CA LYS A 826 -5.31 -7.19 -38.96
C LYS A 826 -4.16 -7.27 -37.96
N GLY A 827 -4.22 -8.23 -37.03
CA GLY A 827 -3.21 -8.43 -36.00
C GLY A 827 -3.29 -7.48 -34.79
N SER A 828 -4.25 -6.53 -34.73
CA SER A 828 -4.37 -5.62 -33.57
C SER A 828 -4.93 -6.30 -32.33
N ILE A 829 -5.91 -7.19 -32.50
CA ILE A 829 -6.58 -7.95 -31.44
C ILE A 829 -6.74 -9.41 -31.91
N GLY A 830 -6.43 -10.37 -31.05
CA GLY A 830 -6.54 -11.80 -31.36
C GLY A 830 -8.01 -12.24 -31.49
N ARG A 831 -8.68 -12.42 -30.35
CA ARG A 831 -10.10 -12.78 -30.25
C ARG A 831 -10.85 -11.67 -29.52
N TRP A 832 -11.94 -11.19 -30.11
CA TRP A 832 -12.86 -10.27 -29.44
C TRP A 832 -13.60 -11.03 -28.34
N LYS A 833 -13.67 -10.43 -27.15
CA LYS A 833 -14.49 -10.87 -26.03
C LYS A 833 -15.40 -9.71 -25.63
N ARG A 834 -16.59 -10.00 -25.11
CA ARG A 834 -17.51 -8.96 -24.66
C ARG A 834 -16.93 -8.14 -23.51
N CYS A 835 -16.30 -8.79 -22.53
CA CYS A 835 -15.63 -8.13 -21.41
C CYS A 835 -14.22 -8.70 -21.20
N SER A 836 -13.25 -7.81 -20.99
CA SER A 836 -11.85 -8.12 -20.74
C SER A 836 -11.48 -7.80 -19.28
N TYR A 837 -11.55 -8.80 -18.39
CA TYR A 837 -11.17 -8.64 -16.98
C TYR A 837 -9.70 -9.03 -16.67
N ASP A 838 -8.99 -9.58 -17.66
CA ASP A 838 -7.61 -10.04 -17.52
C ASP A 838 -6.58 -8.87 -17.54
N THR A 839 -7.04 -7.64 -17.77
CA THR A 839 -6.18 -6.44 -17.82
C THR A 839 -6.09 -5.81 -16.43
N PRO A 840 -4.90 -5.60 -15.85
CA PRO A 840 -4.75 -4.89 -14.59
C PRO A 840 -5.35 -3.48 -14.69
N TYR A 841 -6.23 -3.10 -13.76
CA TYR A 841 -6.91 -1.80 -13.74
C TYR A 841 -6.81 -1.20 -12.34
N GLU A 842 -6.45 0.08 -12.26
CA GLU A 842 -6.29 0.81 -11.00
C GLU A 842 -7.53 1.65 -10.68
N TYR A 843 -8.07 1.50 -9.46
CA TYR A 843 -9.24 2.22 -8.98
C TYR A 843 -8.81 3.39 -8.08
N ASP A 844 -8.43 4.50 -8.69
CA ASP A 844 -7.90 5.70 -8.03
C ASP A 844 -8.99 6.72 -7.64
N ILE A 845 -10.24 6.54 -8.10
CA ILE A 845 -11.38 7.38 -7.72
C ILE A 845 -12.36 6.60 -6.81
N HIS A 846 -12.43 6.99 -5.55
CA HIS A 846 -13.29 6.31 -4.56
C HIS A 846 -14.73 6.82 -4.51
N THR A 847 -15.01 8.03 -5.01
CA THR A 847 -16.37 8.58 -5.13
C THR A 847 -16.49 9.56 -6.29
N SER A 848 -17.60 9.48 -7.03
CA SER A 848 -17.89 10.40 -8.14
C SER A 848 -18.92 11.49 -7.81
N ILE A 849 -19.49 11.49 -6.59
CA ILE A 849 -20.52 12.45 -6.15
C ILE A 849 -20.05 13.90 -6.31
N GLN A 850 -18.79 14.16 -5.95
CA GLN A 850 -18.20 15.49 -6.05
C GLN A 850 -18.19 16.02 -7.49
N PHE A 851 -18.01 15.16 -8.49
CA PHE A 851 -18.06 15.57 -9.90
C PHE A 851 -19.49 15.87 -10.33
N HIS A 852 -20.48 15.08 -9.88
CA HIS A 852 -21.90 15.37 -10.10
C HIS A 852 -22.33 16.70 -9.48
N ALA A 853 -21.85 17.02 -8.28
CA ALA A 853 -22.06 18.33 -7.65
C ALA A 853 -21.44 19.45 -8.49
N LYS A 854 -20.18 19.28 -8.94
CA LYS A 854 -19.45 20.23 -9.78
C LYS A 854 -20.17 20.54 -11.10
N PHE A 855 -20.62 19.51 -11.84
CA PHE A 855 -21.33 19.70 -13.10
C PHE A 855 -22.71 20.32 -12.91
N SER A 856 -23.43 19.91 -11.86
CA SER A 856 -24.75 20.45 -11.53
C SER A 856 -24.70 21.93 -11.16
N ALA A 857 -23.72 22.35 -10.37
CA ALA A 857 -23.59 23.74 -9.93
C ALA A 857 -23.24 24.72 -11.06
N ARG A 858 -22.68 24.24 -12.18
CA ARG A 858 -22.45 25.06 -13.38
C ARG A 858 -23.76 25.51 -14.05
N GLY A 859 -24.91 24.89 -13.72
CA GLY A 859 -26.25 25.29 -14.15
C GLY A 859 -26.55 25.12 -15.64
N CYS A 860 -25.58 24.64 -16.41
CA CYS A 860 -25.65 24.55 -17.88
C CYS A 860 -25.97 23.15 -18.40
N TYR A 861 -26.00 22.13 -17.54
CA TYR A 861 -26.18 20.73 -17.95
C TYR A 861 -27.46 20.14 -17.36
N ARG A 862 -28.30 19.57 -18.23
CA ARG A 862 -29.41 18.70 -17.82
C ARG A 862 -28.87 17.30 -17.62
N SER A 863 -29.36 16.59 -16.60
CA SER A 863 -28.97 15.20 -16.34
C SER A 863 -30.20 14.30 -16.26
N LEU A 864 -30.06 13.09 -16.79
CA LEU A 864 -31.00 11.98 -16.60
C LEU A 864 -30.23 10.88 -15.86
N ILE A 865 -30.73 10.51 -14.69
CA ILE A 865 -30.25 9.35 -13.95
C ILE A 865 -31.42 8.37 -13.90
N TYR A 866 -31.18 7.12 -14.25
CA TYR A 866 -32.18 6.08 -14.11
C TYR A 866 -31.61 4.81 -13.50
N SER A 867 -32.44 4.09 -12.76
CA SER A 867 -32.08 2.82 -12.13
C SER A 867 -33.15 1.77 -12.38
N GLY A 868 -32.74 0.56 -12.72
CA GLY A 868 -33.59 -0.62 -12.67
C GLY A 868 -34.09 -0.86 -11.25
N ASP A 869 -35.40 -1.04 -11.07
CA ASP A 869 -35.99 -1.32 -9.75
C ASP A 869 -35.84 -2.79 -9.33
N HIS A 870 -35.43 -3.66 -10.25
CA HIS A 870 -35.10 -5.06 -10.00
C HIS A 870 -33.59 -5.37 -10.11
N ASP A 871 -32.76 -4.33 -10.22
CA ASP A 871 -31.31 -4.45 -10.23
C ASP A 871 -30.75 -4.55 -8.81
N MET A 872 -30.08 -5.67 -8.51
CA MET A 872 -29.40 -5.91 -7.24
C MET A 872 -27.87 -5.70 -7.34
N ILE A 873 -27.31 -5.56 -8.55
CA ILE A 873 -25.89 -5.23 -8.74
C ILE A 873 -25.64 -3.81 -8.27
N VAL A 874 -26.49 -2.87 -8.70
CA VAL A 874 -26.51 -1.45 -8.28
C VAL A 874 -27.93 -1.08 -7.82
N PRO A 875 -28.29 -1.37 -6.56
CA PRO A 875 -29.63 -1.12 -6.06
C PRO A 875 -30.02 0.36 -6.20
N PHE A 876 -31.23 0.62 -6.71
CA PHE A 876 -31.76 1.98 -6.90
C PHE A 876 -31.72 2.83 -5.63
N MET A 877 -31.79 2.20 -4.44
CA MET A 877 -31.71 2.88 -3.15
C MET A 877 -30.37 3.56 -2.93
N ALA A 878 -29.27 2.96 -3.40
CA ALA A 878 -27.95 3.57 -3.32
C ALA A 878 -27.86 4.79 -4.26
N THR A 879 -28.44 4.68 -5.46
CA THR A 879 -28.57 5.82 -6.39
C THR A 879 -29.35 6.97 -5.76
N GLN A 880 -30.47 6.67 -5.10
CA GLN A 880 -31.26 7.67 -4.37
C GLN A 880 -30.49 8.28 -3.19
N ALA A 881 -29.69 7.51 -2.48
CA ALA A 881 -28.92 7.99 -1.33
C ALA A 881 -27.93 9.09 -1.73
N TRP A 882 -27.15 8.89 -2.78
CA TRP A 882 -26.22 9.93 -3.23
C TRP A 882 -26.93 11.10 -3.92
N ILE A 883 -28.04 10.89 -4.63
CA ILE A 883 -28.82 12.01 -5.17
C ILE A 883 -29.34 12.88 -4.02
N ARG A 884 -29.78 12.27 -2.90
CA ARG A 884 -30.20 12.99 -1.70
C ARG A 884 -29.03 13.75 -1.05
N SER A 885 -27.83 13.18 -1.04
CA SER A 885 -26.66 13.84 -0.43
C SER A 885 -26.25 15.12 -1.16
N LEU A 886 -26.62 15.28 -2.43
CA LEU A 886 -26.44 16.53 -3.19
C LEU A 886 -27.35 17.68 -2.72
N ASN A 887 -28.38 17.39 -1.91
CA ASN A 887 -29.25 18.36 -1.24
C ASN A 887 -29.94 19.38 -2.17
N TYR A 888 -30.32 18.97 -3.38
CA TYR A 888 -31.10 19.83 -4.28
C TYR A 888 -32.60 19.81 -3.93
N SER A 889 -33.25 20.98 -3.96
CA SER A 889 -34.70 21.07 -3.75
C SER A 889 -35.46 20.27 -4.82
N ILE A 890 -36.48 19.53 -4.38
CA ILE A 890 -37.37 18.77 -5.26
C ILE A 890 -38.30 19.75 -6.00
N VAL A 891 -38.39 19.61 -7.32
CA VAL A 891 -39.27 20.42 -8.19
C VAL A 891 -40.60 19.70 -8.40
N ASN A 892 -40.55 18.44 -8.81
CA ASN A 892 -41.72 17.56 -8.87
C ASN A 892 -41.42 16.33 -8.04
N ASP A 893 -42.31 16.05 -7.07
CA ASP A 893 -42.15 14.95 -6.15
C ASP A 893 -42.43 13.60 -6.81
N TRP A 894 -42.12 12.52 -6.07
CA TRP A 894 -42.19 11.14 -6.48
C TRP A 894 -43.55 10.79 -7.06
N ARG A 895 -43.57 10.40 -8.34
CA ARG A 895 -44.80 10.11 -9.07
C ARG A 895 -44.57 9.02 -10.13
N PRO A 896 -45.61 8.27 -10.51
CA PRO A 896 -45.48 7.35 -11.63
C PRO A 896 -45.25 8.09 -12.94
N TRP A 897 -44.55 7.44 -13.86
CA TRP A 897 -44.48 7.83 -15.28
C TRP A 897 -45.00 6.69 -16.14
N PHE A 898 -45.54 7.02 -17.32
CA PHE A 898 -46.37 6.11 -18.10
C PHE A 898 -45.89 5.94 -19.54
N VAL A 899 -46.04 4.71 -20.03
CA VAL A 899 -45.87 4.34 -21.44
C VAL A 899 -47.10 3.54 -21.86
N LYS A 900 -47.79 3.97 -22.91
CA LYS A 900 -49.05 3.36 -23.39
C LYS A 900 -50.11 3.13 -22.30
N GLY A 901 -50.19 4.04 -21.32
CA GLY A 901 -51.16 3.96 -20.22
C GLY A 901 -50.79 2.96 -19.12
N GLN A 902 -49.62 2.32 -19.18
CA GLN A 902 -49.07 1.49 -18.11
C GLN A 902 -47.98 2.24 -17.35
N VAL A 903 -47.87 1.98 -16.04
CA VAL A 903 -46.79 2.52 -15.21
C VAL A 903 -45.49 1.86 -15.66
N ALA A 904 -44.56 2.67 -16.17
CA ALA A 904 -43.23 2.22 -16.56
C ALA A 904 -42.21 2.32 -15.41
N GLY A 905 -42.55 3.12 -14.39
CA GLY A 905 -41.83 3.22 -13.12
C GLY A 905 -42.16 4.55 -12.43
N TYR A 906 -41.22 5.06 -11.64
CA TYR A 906 -41.41 6.31 -10.87
C TYR A 906 -40.34 7.33 -11.18
N THR A 907 -40.66 8.61 -11.02
CA THR A 907 -39.74 9.70 -11.33
C THR A 907 -39.86 10.83 -10.31
N ARG A 908 -38.75 11.57 -10.15
CA ARG A 908 -38.64 12.80 -9.37
C ARG A 908 -37.68 13.75 -10.07
N THR A 909 -37.95 15.05 -9.96
CA THR A 909 -37.10 16.09 -10.57
C THR A 909 -36.57 17.07 -9.53
N TYR A 910 -35.39 17.63 -9.77
CA TYR A 910 -34.67 18.48 -8.83
C TYR A 910 -34.32 19.84 -9.43
N SER A 911 -34.09 20.83 -8.55
CA SER A 911 -33.85 22.24 -8.89
C SER A 911 -32.61 22.48 -9.75
N ASN A 912 -31.67 21.53 -9.80
CA ASN A 912 -30.51 21.53 -10.69
C ASN A 912 -30.79 20.96 -12.10
N ARG A 913 -32.07 20.80 -12.50
CA ARG A 913 -32.48 20.24 -13.81
C ARG A 913 -32.10 18.76 -13.98
N MET A 914 -31.99 18.05 -12.86
CA MET A 914 -31.82 16.60 -12.82
C MET A 914 -33.18 15.91 -12.80
N THR A 915 -33.31 14.88 -13.64
CA THR A 915 -34.43 13.93 -13.62
C THR A 915 -33.92 12.59 -13.14
N TYR A 916 -34.54 12.06 -12.09
CA TYR A 916 -34.33 10.68 -11.66
C TYR A 916 -35.55 9.83 -12.03
N ALA A 917 -35.33 8.64 -12.58
CA ALA A 917 -36.39 7.70 -12.96
C ALA A 917 -36.04 6.26 -12.55
N THR A 918 -37.06 5.42 -12.34
CA THR A 918 -36.89 3.99 -12.09
C THR A 918 -37.64 3.13 -13.10
N GLY A 919 -37.24 1.86 -13.17
CA GLY A 919 -37.89 0.78 -13.89
C GLY A 919 -36.87 -0.10 -14.61
N ALA A 920 -37.08 -1.43 -14.62
CA ALA A 920 -36.29 -2.47 -15.30
C ALA A 920 -35.15 -3.12 -14.46
N GLY A 921 -34.18 -3.75 -15.14
CA GLY A 921 -32.98 -4.37 -14.55
C GLY A 921 -31.70 -3.53 -14.74
N HIS A 922 -30.52 -4.16 -14.66
CA HIS A 922 -29.22 -3.49 -14.68
C HIS A 922 -28.94 -2.75 -16.01
N THR A 923 -29.03 -3.46 -17.14
CA THR A 923 -29.02 -2.88 -18.50
C THR A 923 -30.44 -2.48 -18.91
N ALA A 924 -31.01 -1.44 -18.27
CA ALA A 924 -32.43 -1.12 -18.40
C ALA A 924 -33.00 -1.11 -19.84
N PRO A 925 -32.30 -0.57 -20.86
CA PRO A 925 -32.78 -0.61 -22.25
C PRO A 925 -32.88 -2.03 -22.84
N GLU A 926 -32.07 -2.98 -22.38
CA GLU A 926 -32.16 -4.39 -22.82
C GLU A 926 -33.41 -5.08 -22.24
N TYR A 927 -33.77 -4.76 -20.99
CA TYR A 927 -34.91 -5.36 -20.30
C TYR A 927 -36.24 -4.70 -20.70
N LYS A 928 -36.24 -3.38 -20.90
CA LYS A 928 -37.42 -2.54 -21.16
C LYS A 928 -37.13 -1.53 -22.28
N PRO A 929 -36.95 -1.99 -23.54
CA PRO A 929 -36.47 -1.16 -24.64
C PRO A 929 -37.45 -0.05 -25.02
N GLU A 930 -38.75 -0.33 -25.06
CA GLU A 930 -39.76 0.66 -25.41
C GLU A 930 -39.87 1.76 -24.35
N GLU A 931 -39.87 1.36 -23.08
CA GLU A 931 -39.98 2.28 -21.95
C GLU A 931 -38.73 3.16 -21.83
N CYS A 932 -37.53 2.58 -21.98
CA CYS A 932 -36.28 3.33 -21.95
C CYS A 932 -36.12 4.27 -23.15
N SER A 933 -36.52 3.83 -24.35
CA SER A 933 -36.56 4.69 -25.54
C SER A 933 -37.52 5.87 -25.35
N THR A 934 -38.69 5.63 -24.76
CA THR A 934 -39.67 6.68 -24.46
C THR A 934 -39.12 7.65 -23.42
N MET A 935 -38.51 7.14 -22.34
CA MET A 935 -37.87 7.94 -21.30
C MET A 935 -36.79 8.84 -21.89
N TYR A 936 -35.90 8.27 -22.69
CA TYR A 936 -34.82 9.01 -23.34
C TYR A 936 -35.35 10.09 -24.28
N THR A 937 -36.31 9.73 -25.15
CA THR A 937 -36.91 10.65 -26.12
C THR A 937 -37.60 11.83 -25.42
N LYS A 938 -38.44 11.55 -24.42
CA LYS A 938 -39.11 12.59 -23.63
C LYS A 938 -38.11 13.50 -22.95
N TRP A 939 -37.10 12.91 -22.28
CA TRP A 939 -36.04 13.70 -21.68
C TRP A 939 -35.37 14.58 -22.74
N LEU A 940 -34.90 14.01 -23.85
CA LEU A 940 -34.21 14.71 -24.94
C LEU A 940 -34.95 15.98 -25.37
N TYR A 941 -36.25 15.87 -25.64
CA TYR A 941 -37.13 16.95 -26.10
C TYR A 941 -37.73 17.82 -24.98
N GLU A 942 -37.25 17.70 -23.73
CA GLU A 942 -37.76 18.45 -22.57
C GLU A 942 -39.24 18.18 -22.25
N GLU A 943 -39.74 17.01 -22.62
CA GLU A 943 -41.08 16.56 -22.29
C GLU A 943 -41.10 15.91 -20.90
N PRO A 944 -42.15 16.12 -20.09
CA PRO A 944 -42.31 15.43 -18.81
C PRO A 944 -42.44 13.91 -19.01
N LEU A 945 -41.78 13.15 -18.14
CA LEU A 945 -41.96 11.70 -18.03
C LEU A 945 -43.37 11.33 -17.59
#